data_AF-A0A367RY79-F1
#
_entry.id   AF-A0A367RY79-F1
#
_cell.length_a   1.000
_cell.length_b   1.000
_cell.length_c   1.000
_cell.angle_alpha   90.00
_cell.angle_beta   90.00
_cell.angle_gamma   90.00
#
_symmetry.space_group_name_H-M   'P 1'
#
loop_
_entity.id
_entity.type
_entity.pdbx_description
1 polymer ?
#
loop_
_entity_poly.entity_id
_entity_poly.type
_entity_poly.pdbx_seq_one_letter_code
_entity_poly.pdbx_strand_id
1 'polypeptide(L)'
;MKQLHGNSLILGAAALTFLAAQPVWAQTTQINDVKLNPVNGGISVVLKTSTGDRPQVFTTKRGKALVADIINTQLRLPQGNNFRQDNPAPGIASVEIVQLDANSVRVMVTGSNNAPDSQPVLRQQNGITLGFTPSTGTTASAPTPPTSTAPPASTPVPPGQKPNVLVPNPEVTIDGKPAQAAGPGQPLSQAPPFLPRAVAPPVGDIAISTTDASPSTIDLGTQERVPRLVLRDAPVREVLSLLARAANLNLAYIGGAAAGQGGQQGTPAADGQTISLDIENEPVQDVFNYVLRMSGLEANRSGRTVFVGTKLPNATRDMSMRSLRLNQVTVGVALNYLVGLGAESAISRERLVTSVNAVPVGTGAAPITQTQTTTETRLETQRADFQDSKPLLRGLQALGDERTNSVTLIGPPRLIEIAMAQLTQLDIRRRQVAVNVKIIDVNLLNTQDYNTSFSFGIGNNFFTSDSGAASFNFGGSRPATSSEVANSVTSTPTITNPITGSPFVDPNSTVSIAGTSPGTVVVDANGNITRVANPGSGNFYRPVAPTGNPLQPGFSSITPATDNIITRNADGTTTVTQGTLGTATTSLPSLYQFPKRLLASLQAQVQSGNAKILTDPTLIVQEGQQALVNLTQEVVGNITLQTTDNSGGSRTEKTFEKQKVGLTLNVKIERIDDNGFVSLSVAPTISAPSGSTDTGNGQIILVSERSLTSGLIRLRDGQTLILSGIIQDQDRTSVSKIPILGDLPLIGSLFRKTNRSNQRNEVIVLLTPQIMDDSENSSYGYNYNPSPEVRQILERRGLNTPKR
;
A
#
# COMPACT_ATOMS: atom_id res chain seq x y z
N MET A 1 36.33 -22.52 15.29
CA MET A 1 37.29 -23.43 15.95
C MET A 1 37.33 -23.13 17.44
N LYS A 2 36.90 -24.09 18.26
CA LYS A 2 37.46 -24.43 19.58
C LYS A 2 36.73 -25.68 20.05
N GLN A 3 37.46 -26.79 20.06
CA GLN A 3 37.00 -28.09 20.51
C GLN A 3 36.99 -28.15 22.04
N LEU A 4 36.00 -28.85 22.60
CA LEU A 4 36.13 -29.56 23.87
C LEU A 4 35.26 -30.82 23.78
N HIS A 5 35.92 -31.94 24.06
CA HIS A 5 35.42 -33.30 23.91
C HIS A 5 34.42 -33.69 25.01
N GLY A 6 33.46 -34.52 24.62
CA GLY A 6 33.05 -35.75 25.32
C GLY A 6 32.63 -35.67 26.79
N ASN A 7 31.32 -35.78 27.02
CA ASN A 7 30.80 -36.88 27.82
C ASN A 7 29.30 -37.09 27.53
N SER A 8 29.01 -38.28 27.02
CA SER A 8 27.68 -38.85 26.87
C SER A 8 27.04 -39.02 28.24
N LEU A 9 26.05 -38.16 28.57
CA LEU A 9 25.17 -38.37 29.71
C LEU A 9 23.85 -38.97 29.21
N ILE A 10 23.72 -40.29 29.37
CA ILE A 10 22.47 -41.01 29.26
C ILE A 10 21.59 -40.53 30.43
N LEU A 11 20.59 -39.71 30.13
CA LEU A 11 19.57 -39.30 31.10
C LEU A 11 18.64 -40.50 31.34
N GLY A 12 18.90 -41.20 32.45
CA GLY A 12 18.01 -42.20 33.01
C GLY A 12 16.64 -41.58 33.32
N ALA A 13 15.59 -42.21 32.81
CA ALA A 13 14.22 -41.91 33.15
C ALA A 13 14.00 -42.18 34.65
N ALA A 14 13.80 -41.12 35.45
CA ALA A 14 13.25 -41.27 36.78
C ALA A 14 11.75 -41.58 36.64
N ALA A 15 11.40 -42.84 36.86
CA ALA A 15 10.02 -43.30 36.95
C ALA A 15 9.36 -42.68 38.19
N LEU A 16 8.52 -41.67 37.98
CA LEU A 16 7.53 -41.23 38.96
C LEU A 16 6.45 -42.31 39.06
N THR A 17 6.53 -43.13 40.10
CA THR A 17 5.46 -44.08 40.47
C THR A 17 4.24 -43.30 40.93
N PHE A 18 3.26 -43.12 40.04
CA PHE A 18 1.89 -42.82 40.43
C PHE A 18 1.32 -44.05 41.16
N LEU A 19 0.91 -43.89 42.41
CA LEU A 19 -0.03 -44.83 43.01
C LEU A 19 -1.33 -44.76 42.19
N ALA A 20 -1.54 -45.77 41.35
CA ALA A 20 -2.78 -45.99 40.64
C ALA A 20 -3.89 -46.28 41.66
N ALA A 21 -4.83 -45.35 41.82
CA ALA A 21 -6.17 -45.72 42.22
C ALA A 21 -6.72 -46.64 41.12
N GLN A 22 -7.19 -47.83 41.50
CA GLN A 22 -7.74 -48.80 40.55
C GLN A 22 -8.82 -48.12 39.69
N PRO A 23 -8.81 -48.31 38.35
CA PRO A 23 -9.86 -47.77 37.52
C PRO A 23 -11.16 -48.49 37.88
N VAL A 24 -12.16 -47.73 38.33
CA VAL A 24 -13.56 -48.20 38.26
C VAL A 24 -13.82 -48.48 36.79
N TRP A 25 -14.05 -49.74 36.43
CA TRP A 25 -14.39 -50.11 35.07
C TRP A 25 -15.69 -49.37 34.71
N ALA A 26 -15.57 -48.34 33.87
CA ALA A 26 -16.70 -47.64 33.32
C ALA A 26 -17.45 -48.63 32.43
N GLN A 27 -18.70 -48.92 32.80
CA GLN A 27 -19.58 -49.72 31.96
C GLN A 27 -19.84 -48.94 30.66
N THR A 28 -19.47 -49.51 29.52
CA THR A 28 -19.66 -48.86 28.21
C THR A 28 -21.15 -48.70 27.93
N THR A 29 -21.59 -47.48 27.63
CA THR A 29 -22.99 -47.18 27.34
C THR A 29 -23.38 -47.72 25.97
N GLN A 30 -24.37 -48.62 25.88
CA GLN A 30 -24.80 -49.15 24.58
C GLN A 30 -25.80 -48.22 23.90
N ILE A 31 -25.57 -47.95 22.60
CA ILE A 31 -26.50 -47.25 21.71
C ILE A 31 -27.35 -48.31 21.00
N ASN A 32 -28.63 -48.36 21.35
CA ASN A 32 -29.53 -49.44 20.95
C ASN A 32 -30.48 -49.06 19.81
N ASP A 33 -30.58 -47.77 19.50
CA ASP A 33 -31.45 -47.27 18.43
C ASP A 33 -30.92 -45.95 17.86
N VAL A 34 -31.16 -45.73 16.56
CA VAL A 34 -30.83 -44.49 15.85
C VAL A 34 -32.09 -44.00 15.16
N LYS A 35 -32.46 -42.74 15.41
CA LYS A 35 -33.55 -42.08 14.73
C LYS A 35 -33.10 -40.75 14.13
N LEU A 36 -33.38 -40.56 12.84
CA LEU A 36 -33.16 -39.30 12.16
C LEU A 36 -34.45 -38.49 12.13
N ASN A 37 -34.43 -37.28 12.68
CA ASN A 37 -35.55 -36.36 12.65
C ASN A 37 -35.18 -35.12 11.83
N PRO A 38 -35.91 -34.78 10.75
CA PRO A 38 -35.72 -33.51 10.07
C PRO A 38 -36.10 -32.36 11.03
N VAL A 39 -35.28 -31.32 11.07
CA VAL A 39 -35.53 -30.09 11.83
C VAL A 39 -35.49 -28.91 10.87
N ASN A 40 -36.05 -27.75 11.28
CA ASN A 40 -36.19 -26.61 10.38
C ASN A 40 -34.81 -26.15 9.86
N GLY A 41 -34.52 -26.44 8.58
CA GLY A 41 -33.21 -26.19 7.98
C GLY A 41 -32.08 -27.12 8.42
N GLY A 42 -32.34 -28.38 8.79
CA GLY A 42 -31.28 -29.34 9.14
C GLY A 42 -31.76 -30.74 9.50
N ILE A 43 -30.89 -31.50 10.17
CA ILE A 43 -31.18 -32.85 10.65
C ILE A 43 -30.74 -33.05 12.10
N SER A 44 -31.55 -33.78 12.84
CA SER A 44 -31.29 -34.18 14.22
C SER A 44 -31.08 -35.70 14.26
N VAL A 45 -29.89 -36.12 14.68
CA VAL A 45 -29.53 -37.52 14.87
C VAL A 45 -29.77 -37.86 16.34
N VAL A 46 -30.77 -38.68 16.62
CA VAL A 46 -31.13 -39.13 17.97
C VAL A 46 -30.61 -40.55 18.18
N LEU A 47 -29.72 -40.72 19.15
CA LEU A 47 -29.10 -41.99 19.54
C LEU A 47 -29.67 -42.41 20.89
N LYS A 48 -30.38 -43.54 20.97
CA LYS A 48 -30.95 -44.04 22.21
C LYS A 48 -29.92 -44.83 23.01
N THR A 49 -29.65 -44.44 24.24
CA THR A 49 -28.66 -45.09 25.12
C THR A 49 -29.33 -46.00 26.15
N SER A 50 -28.66 -47.09 26.54
CA SER A 50 -29.15 -48.12 27.48
C SER A 50 -28.97 -47.77 28.96
N THR A 51 -28.22 -46.72 29.29
CA THR A 51 -27.97 -46.25 30.66
C THR A 51 -27.90 -44.72 30.68
N GLY A 52 -28.29 -44.10 31.80
CA GLY A 52 -28.31 -42.64 32.02
C GLY A 52 -26.95 -41.94 32.04
N ASP A 53 -25.93 -42.58 31.48
CA ASP A 53 -24.59 -42.04 31.30
C ASP A 53 -24.57 -41.01 30.18
N ARG A 54 -23.73 -39.98 30.34
CA ARG A 54 -23.60 -38.85 29.41
C ARG A 54 -22.25 -38.94 28.67
N PRO A 55 -22.10 -39.80 27.66
CA PRO A 55 -20.84 -39.98 26.96
C PRO A 55 -20.35 -38.66 26.33
N GLN A 56 -19.03 -38.50 26.24
CA GLN A 56 -18.43 -37.30 25.67
C GLN A 56 -18.47 -37.35 24.14
N VAL A 57 -18.75 -36.21 23.52
CA VAL A 57 -18.85 -36.07 22.06
C VAL A 57 -17.82 -35.05 21.61
N PHE A 58 -16.95 -35.44 20.67
CA PHE A 58 -15.97 -34.57 20.05
C PHE A 58 -16.35 -34.38 18.59
N THR A 59 -16.54 -33.13 18.16
CA THR A 59 -16.87 -32.83 16.76
C THR A 59 -15.65 -32.29 16.03
N THR A 60 -15.47 -32.67 14.76
CA THR A 60 -14.40 -32.18 13.90
C THR A 60 -14.91 -32.11 12.46
N LYS A 61 -14.60 -31.01 11.75
CA LYS A 61 -14.91 -30.87 10.32
C LYS A 61 -13.82 -31.53 9.47
N ARG A 62 -14.20 -32.40 8.52
CA ARG A 62 -13.29 -33.04 7.56
C ARG A 62 -13.92 -32.98 6.16
N GLY A 63 -13.39 -32.10 5.31
CA GLY A 63 -13.92 -31.90 3.95
C GLY A 63 -15.36 -31.40 3.96
N LYS A 64 -16.27 -32.12 3.28
CA LYS A 64 -17.72 -31.86 3.28
C LYS A 64 -18.48 -32.55 4.42
N ALA A 65 -17.78 -33.24 5.31
CA ALA A 65 -18.39 -33.95 6.43
C ALA A 65 -18.05 -33.29 7.77
N LEU A 66 -19.02 -33.30 8.68
CA LEU A 66 -18.80 -33.08 10.09
C LEU A 66 -18.83 -34.44 10.79
N VAL A 67 -17.77 -34.76 11.50
CA VAL A 67 -17.57 -36.02 12.22
C VAL A 67 -17.76 -35.77 13.71
N ALA A 68 -18.56 -36.58 14.40
CA ALA A 68 -18.77 -36.55 15.83
C ALA A 68 -18.38 -37.91 16.43
N ASP A 69 -17.29 -37.95 17.17
CA ASP A 69 -16.79 -39.13 17.87
C ASP A 69 -17.34 -39.16 19.30
N ILE A 70 -18.08 -40.20 19.62
CA ILE A 70 -18.71 -40.42 20.93
C ILE A 70 -17.89 -41.44 21.69
N ILE A 71 -17.35 -41.06 22.85
CA ILE A 71 -16.44 -41.89 23.66
C ILE A 71 -17.21 -42.53 24.82
N ASN A 72 -16.79 -43.73 25.22
CA ASN A 72 -17.43 -44.62 26.18
C ASN A 72 -18.76 -45.20 25.70
N THR A 73 -18.88 -45.48 24.40
CA THR A 73 -20.10 -46.02 23.79
C THR A 73 -19.86 -47.24 22.91
N GLN A 74 -20.86 -48.13 22.87
CA GLN A 74 -20.91 -49.26 21.95
C GLN A 74 -22.22 -49.27 21.16
N LEU A 75 -22.12 -49.32 19.84
CA LEU A 75 -23.24 -49.43 18.91
C LEU A 75 -23.74 -50.88 18.88
N ARG A 76 -25.03 -51.05 19.19
CA ARG A 76 -25.73 -52.34 19.25
C ARG A 76 -27.12 -52.18 18.64
N LEU A 77 -27.19 -52.05 17.32
CA LEU A 77 -28.46 -51.87 16.62
C LEU A 77 -29.09 -53.23 16.27
N PRO A 78 -30.42 -53.35 16.21
CA PRO A 78 -31.10 -54.58 15.81
C PRO A 78 -30.73 -55.07 14.39
N GLN A 79 -30.21 -54.18 13.54
CA GLN A 79 -29.94 -54.42 12.11
C GLN A 79 -28.44 -54.51 11.78
N GLY A 80 -27.54 -54.40 12.77
CA GLY A 80 -26.08 -54.48 12.57
C GLY A 80 -25.27 -53.47 13.39
N ASN A 81 -23.94 -53.44 13.17
CA ASN A 81 -23.01 -52.52 13.87
C ASN A 81 -22.73 -51.23 13.07
N ASN A 82 -23.59 -50.87 12.14
CA ASN A 82 -23.52 -49.65 11.35
C ASN A 82 -24.94 -49.15 11.01
N PHE A 83 -25.06 -47.85 10.73
CA PHE A 83 -26.29 -47.24 10.25
C PHE A 83 -25.91 -46.20 9.19
N ARG A 84 -26.58 -46.20 8.04
CA ARG A 84 -26.38 -45.18 7.01
C ARG A 84 -27.68 -44.83 6.34
N GLN A 85 -27.90 -43.54 6.14
CA GLN A 85 -29.03 -43.01 5.38
C GLN A 85 -28.56 -41.89 4.45
N ASP A 86 -28.82 -42.06 3.16
CA ASP A 86 -28.52 -41.06 2.15
C ASP A 86 -29.70 -40.09 1.96
N ASN A 87 -29.40 -38.82 1.68
CA ASN A 87 -30.34 -37.71 1.49
C ASN A 87 -31.44 -37.56 2.57
N PRO A 88 -31.10 -37.55 3.88
CA PRO A 88 -32.13 -37.56 4.93
C PRO A 88 -32.76 -36.17 5.20
N ALA A 89 -32.18 -35.08 4.69
CA ALA A 89 -32.74 -33.73 4.75
C ALA A 89 -32.16 -32.83 3.64
N PRO A 90 -32.85 -31.75 3.21
CA PRO A 90 -32.30 -30.78 2.26
C PRO A 90 -30.95 -30.21 2.75
N GLY A 91 -29.92 -30.26 1.90
CA GLY A 91 -28.56 -29.80 2.22
C GLY A 91 -27.66 -30.84 2.89
N ILE A 92 -28.18 -32.03 3.24
CA ILE A 92 -27.42 -33.16 3.82
C ILE A 92 -27.37 -34.30 2.81
N ALA A 93 -26.17 -34.65 2.36
CA ALA A 93 -25.93 -35.73 1.40
C ALA A 93 -26.05 -37.13 2.04
N SER A 94 -25.52 -37.32 3.25
CA SER A 94 -25.64 -38.60 3.97
C SER A 94 -25.39 -38.44 5.48
N VAL A 95 -25.97 -39.34 6.26
CA VAL A 95 -25.65 -39.57 7.67
C VAL A 95 -25.20 -41.01 7.82
N GLU A 96 -24.03 -41.23 8.40
CA GLU A 96 -23.44 -42.54 8.65
C GLU A 96 -22.97 -42.65 10.11
N ILE A 97 -23.23 -43.80 10.74
CA ILE A 97 -22.87 -44.08 12.13
C ILE A 97 -22.21 -45.45 12.16
N VAL A 98 -20.98 -45.50 12.67
CA VAL A 98 -20.16 -46.73 12.69
C VAL A 98 -19.49 -46.90 14.04
N GLN A 99 -19.33 -48.15 14.48
CA GLN A 99 -18.45 -48.48 15.60
C GLN A 99 -17.00 -48.24 15.18
N LEU A 100 -16.27 -47.37 15.90
CA LEU A 100 -14.87 -47.06 15.57
C LEU A 100 -13.89 -48.01 16.27
N ASP A 101 -14.12 -48.30 17.55
CA ASP A 101 -13.37 -49.28 18.35
C ASP A 101 -14.26 -49.86 19.47
N ALA A 102 -13.71 -50.60 20.43
CA ALA A 102 -14.51 -51.22 21.52
C ALA A 102 -15.22 -50.22 22.44
N ASN A 103 -14.83 -48.94 22.46
CA ASN A 103 -15.29 -47.92 23.39
C ASN A 103 -15.73 -46.61 22.69
N SER A 104 -15.79 -46.55 21.36
CA SER A 104 -16.19 -45.35 20.63
C SER A 104 -17.09 -45.59 19.41
N VAL A 105 -18.01 -44.65 19.19
CA VAL A 105 -18.93 -44.61 18.05
C VAL A 105 -18.75 -43.32 17.28
N ARG A 106 -18.60 -43.41 15.96
CA ARG A 106 -18.44 -42.25 15.08
C ARG A 106 -19.73 -41.97 14.33
N VAL A 107 -20.20 -40.73 14.39
CA VAL A 107 -21.30 -40.20 13.57
C VAL A 107 -20.71 -39.25 12.52
N MET A 108 -20.93 -39.51 11.24
CA MET A 108 -20.47 -38.68 10.13
C MET A 108 -21.69 -38.12 9.38
N VAL A 109 -21.78 -36.80 9.30
CA VAL A 109 -22.83 -36.11 8.54
C VAL A 109 -22.19 -35.33 7.41
N THR A 110 -22.48 -35.74 6.17
CA THR A 110 -21.93 -35.14 4.96
C THR A 110 -22.93 -34.16 4.38
N GLY A 111 -22.54 -32.91 4.18
CA GLY A 111 -23.36 -31.90 3.49
C GLY A 111 -23.20 -31.99 1.97
N SER A 112 -24.20 -31.52 1.22
CA SER A 112 -24.16 -31.55 -0.26
C SER A 112 -23.06 -30.66 -0.85
N ASN A 113 -22.95 -29.43 -0.33
CA ASN A 113 -21.99 -28.42 -0.82
C ASN A 113 -20.81 -28.21 0.13
N ASN A 114 -21.08 -28.04 1.43
CA ASN A 114 -20.12 -27.75 2.49
C ASN A 114 -20.41 -28.61 3.73
N ALA A 115 -19.44 -28.75 4.65
CA ALA A 115 -19.67 -29.46 5.90
C ALA A 115 -20.72 -28.74 6.76
N PRO A 116 -21.74 -29.46 7.29
CA PRO A 116 -22.77 -28.85 8.12
C PRO A 116 -22.19 -28.30 9.43
N ASP A 117 -22.86 -27.29 9.98
CA ASP A 117 -22.57 -26.72 11.30
C ASP A 117 -23.24 -27.56 12.40
N SER A 118 -22.51 -27.78 13.50
CA SER A 118 -23.03 -28.47 14.68
C SER A 118 -23.85 -27.52 15.55
N GLN A 119 -25.08 -27.92 15.87
CA GLN A 119 -25.86 -27.31 16.95
C GLN A 119 -25.48 -27.94 18.32
N PRO A 120 -25.88 -27.32 19.45
CA PRO A 120 -25.60 -27.85 20.78
C PRO A 120 -26.08 -29.31 20.93
N VAL A 121 -25.23 -30.17 21.48
CA VAL A 121 -25.59 -31.57 21.78
C VAL A 121 -26.61 -31.59 22.91
N LEU A 122 -27.83 -32.03 22.61
CA LEU A 122 -28.91 -32.17 23.58
C LEU A 122 -28.86 -33.58 24.17
N ARG A 123 -28.45 -33.71 25.43
CA ARG A 123 -28.35 -34.98 26.14
C ARG A 123 -29.60 -35.18 27.00
N GLN A 124 -30.38 -36.21 26.69
CA GLN A 124 -31.57 -36.62 27.43
C GLN A 124 -31.26 -37.88 28.26
N GLN A 125 -32.12 -38.21 29.23
CA GLN A 125 -31.85 -39.28 30.20
C GLN A 125 -31.60 -40.65 29.57
N ASN A 126 -32.15 -40.90 28.35
CA ASN A 126 -32.00 -42.15 27.60
C ASN A 126 -31.56 -41.91 26.13
N GLY A 127 -30.88 -40.79 25.82
CA GLY A 127 -30.40 -40.57 24.47
C GLY A 127 -29.58 -39.31 24.24
N ILE A 128 -28.85 -39.29 23.14
CA ILE A 128 -28.01 -38.19 22.67
C ILE A 128 -28.62 -37.67 21.38
N THR A 129 -28.94 -36.38 21.35
CA THR A 129 -29.44 -35.72 20.15
C THR A 129 -28.37 -34.78 19.61
N LEU A 130 -27.91 -35.05 18.39
CA LEU A 130 -26.91 -34.26 17.66
C LEU A 130 -27.64 -33.49 16.55
N GLY A 131 -27.70 -32.16 16.67
CA GLY A 131 -28.29 -31.29 15.65
C GLY A 131 -27.26 -30.84 14.63
N PHE A 132 -27.62 -30.89 13.35
CA PHE A 132 -26.78 -30.49 12.23
C PHE A 132 -27.56 -29.58 11.30
N THR A 133 -27.03 -28.40 11.01
CA THR A 133 -27.62 -27.48 10.03
C THR A 133 -26.67 -27.35 8.83
N PRO A 134 -27.16 -27.38 7.58
CA PRO A 134 -26.34 -27.09 6.42
C PRO A 134 -25.73 -25.69 6.60
N SER A 135 -24.41 -25.57 6.45
CA SER A 135 -23.77 -24.26 6.46
C SER A 135 -24.31 -23.46 5.27
N THR A 136 -24.87 -22.28 5.52
CA THR A 136 -25.41 -21.40 4.48
C THR A 136 -24.27 -20.88 3.60
N GLY A 137 -23.97 -21.59 2.52
CA GLY A 137 -23.41 -20.96 1.32
C GLY A 137 -24.54 -20.18 0.65
N THR A 138 -24.26 -18.95 0.23
CA THR A 138 -25.20 -18.10 -0.52
C THR A 138 -25.77 -18.83 -1.73
N THR A 139 -26.96 -19.39 -1.57
CA THR A 139 -27.85 -19.75 -2.68
C THR A 139 -29.07 -18.86 -2.57
N ALA A 140 -29.23 -18.00 -3.57
CA ALA A 140 -30.37 -17.13 -3.75
C ALA A 140 -31.70 -17.92 -3.66
N SER A 141 -32.64 -17.36 -2.91
CA SER A 141 -34.02 -17.81 -2.85
C SER A 141 -34.66 -17.84 -4.24
N ALA A 142 -35.32 -18.93 -4.57
CA ALA A 142 -36.26 -18.99 -5.69
C ALA A 142 -37.51 -18.15 -5.35
N PRO A 143 -37.99 -17.24 -6.23
CA PRO A 143 -39.25 -16.54 -6.03
C PRO A 143 -40.43 -17.43 -6.43
N THR A 144 -41.53 -17.28 -5.71
CA THR A 144 -42.90 -17.70 -6.06
C THR A 144 -43.31 -17.10 -7.42
N PRO A 145 -44.06 -17.82 -8.28
CA PRO A 145 -44.48 -17.27 -9.56
C PRO A 145 -45.71 -16.36 -9.41
N PRO A 146 -45.69 -15.11 -9.92
CA PRO A 146 -46.90 -14.43 -10.31
C PRO A 146 -47.29 -14.79 -11.75
N THR A 147 -48.59 -14.73 -12.00
CA THR A 147 -49.31 -14.98 -13.23
C THR A 147 -48.80 -14.20 -14.45
N SER A 148 -49.02 -14.82 -15.62
CA SER A 148 -48.70 -14.38 -16.98
C SER A 148 -49.13 -12.96 -17.35
N THR A 149 -48.22 -12.21 -17.97
CA THR A 149 -48.44 -11.46 -19.23
C THR A 149 -47.09 -11.19 -19.92
N ALA A 150 -47.09 -11.23 -21.26
CA ALA A 150 -45.91 -11.28 -22.13
C ALA A 150 -45.10 -9.96 -22.22
N PRO A 151 -43.76 -10.02 -22.48
CA PRO A 151 -42.94 -8.84 -22.82
C PRO A 151 -42.56 -8.79 -24.32
N PRO A 152 -42.23 -7.62 -24.89
CA PRO A 152 -41.39 -7.55 -26.07
C PRO A 152 -39.90 -7.26 -25.73
N ALA A 153 -39.07 -8.14 -26.28
CA ALA A 153 -37.77 -7.92 -26.95
C ALA A 153 -36.55 -7.23 -26.27
N SER A 154 -35.49 -8.06 -26.19
CA SER A 154 -34.07 -7.82 -26.57
C SER A 154 -33.13 -7.11 -25.59
N THR A 155 -32.09 -7.81 -25.10
CA THR A 155 -30.75 -8.00 -25.70
C THR A 155 -29.85 -8.82 -24.75
N PRO A 156 -28.81 -9.52 -25.24
CA PRO A 156 -27.98 -10.43 -24.43
C PRO A 156 -26.68 -9.77 -23.90
N VAL A 157 -26.31 -10.08 -22.65
CA VAL A 157 -24.99 -9.77 -22.06
C VAL A 157 -24.13 -11.06 -21.99
N PRO A 158 -22.82 -11.04 -22.32
CA PRO A 158 -21.95 -12.22 -22.42
C PRO A 158 -21.36 -12.72 -21.07
N PRO A 159 -20.66 -13.88 -21.07
CA PRO A 159 -20.35 -14.66 -19.87
C PRO A 159 -19.11 -14.20 -19.07
N GLY A 160 -19.05 -14.69 -17.83
CA GLY A 160 -18.21 -14.22 -16.73
C GLY A 160 -16.68 -14.33 -16.88
N GLN A 161 -16.02 -13.44 -16.15
CA GLN A 161 -14.56 -13.33 -16.05
C GLN A 161 -13.99 -14.09 -14.84
N LYS A 162 -12.86 -14.76 -15.10
CA LYS A 162 -11.89 -15.29 -14.15
C LYS A 162 -11.30 -14.17 -13.28
N PRO A 163 -10.78 -14.46 -12.07
CA PRO A 163 -10.18 -13.44 -11.20
C PRO A 163 -8.97 -12.79 -11.89
N ASN A 164 -9.09 -11.49 -12.14
CA ASN A 164 -8.04 -10.66 -12.72
C ASN A 164 -7.14 -10.19 -11.57
N VAL A 165 -5.84 -10.50 -11.65
CA VAL A 165 -4.83 -9.82 -10.82
C VAL A 165 -4.78 -8.38 -11.35
N LEU A 166 -5.25 -7.44 -10.53
CA LEU A 166 -5.30 -6.03 -10.87
C LEU A 166 -3.89 -5.45 -10.70
N VAL A 167 -3.14 -5.36 -11.80
CA VAL A 167 -1.94 -4.53 -11.86
C VAL A 167 -2.40 -3.07 -11.87
N PRO A 168 -1.93 -2.21 -10.96
CA PRO A 168 -2.26 -0.79 -11.00
C PRO A 168 -1.72 -0.17 -12.28
N ASN A 169 -2.55 0.61 -12.97
CA ASN A 169 -2.11 1.38 -14.13
C ASN A 169 -1.42 2.66 -13.61
N PRO A 170 -0.11 2.86 -13.82
CA PRO A 170 0.58 4.03 -13.30
C PRO A 170 0.14 5.30 -14.05
N GLU A 171 -0.26 6.34 -13.31
CA GLU A 171 -0.39 7.69 -13.87
C GLU A 171 1.01 8.27 -14.05
N VAL A 172 1.43 8.46 -15.29
CA VAL A 172 2.68 9.14 -15.64
C VAL A 172 2.36 10.60 -15.96
N THR A 173 2.96 11.52 -15.22
CA THR A 173 2.90 12.96 -15.50
C THR A 173 4.26 13.43 -16.01
N ILE A 174 4.26 14.27 -17.03
CA ILE A 174 5.46 14.98 -17.54
C ILE A 174 5.15 16.47 -17.41
N ASP A 175 5.98 17.22 -16.68
CA ASP A 175 5.81 18.66 -16.44
C ASP A 175 4.42 19.05 -15.87
N GLY A 176 3.90 18.25 -14.95
CA GLY A 176 2.60 18.52 -14.30
C GLY A 176 1.37 18.31 -15.17
N LYS A 177 1.53 17.80 -16.41
CA LYS A 177 0.42 17.41 -17.29
C LYS A 177 0.26 15.88 -17.28
N PRO A 178 -0.95 15.34 -17.07
CA PRO A 178 -1.20 13.91 -17.14
C PRO A 178 -1.06 13.40 -18.58
N ALA A 179 -0.30 12.32 -18.78
CA ALA A 179 -0.29 11.61 -20.05
C ALA A 179 -1.69 11.00 -20.29
N GLN A 180 -2.24 11.21 -21.49
CA GLN A 180 -3.62 10.88 -21.81
C GLN A 180 -3.84 9.36 -21.76
N ALA A 181 -4.73 8.89 -20.86
CA ALA A 181 -5.05 7.47 -20.74
C ALA A 181 -5.82 6.98 -21.98
N ALA A 182 -5.41 5.83 -22.53
CA ALA A 182 -6.13 5.17 -23.60
C ALA A 182 -7.51 4.70 -23.09
N GLY A 183 -8.59 5.14 -23.74
CA GLY A 183 -9.95 4.79 -23.36
C GLY A 183 -10.28 3.31 -23.62
N PRO A 184 -11.29 2.73 -22.92
CA PRO A 184 -11.66 1.34 -23.09
C PRO A 184 -12.32 1.12 -24.44
N GLY A 185 -11.67 0.34 -25.32
CA GLY A 185 -12.24 -0.14 -26.58
C GLY A 185 -11.67 0.45 -27.86
N GLN A 186 -10.67 1.34 -27.81
CA GLN A 186 -9.92 1.67 -29.02
C GLN A 186 -8.91 0.55 -29.31
N PRO A 187 -8.90 -0.06 -30.51
CA PRO A 187 -7.73 -0.78 -30.94
C PRO A 187 -6.54 0.19 -30.88
N LEU A 188 -5.40 -0.29 -30.40
CA LEU A 188 -4.12 0.39 -30.61
C LEU A 188 -3.98 0.55 -32.12
N SER A 189 -4.47 1.67 -32.66
CA SER A 189 -4.25 2.04 -34.05
C SER A 189 -2.74 2.18 -34.10
N GLN A 190 -2.09 1.16 -34.65
CA GLN A 190 -0.70 1.25 -35.06
C GLN A 190 -0.63 2.57 -35.81
N ALA A 191 0.15 3.50 -35.27
CA ALA A 191 0.49 4.69 -36.02
C ALA A 191 0.89 4.20 -37.42
N PRO A 192 0.39 4.81 -38.51
CA PRO A 192 0.86 4.47 -39.84
C PRO A 192 2.39 4.43 -39.78
N PRO A 193 3.05 3.42 -40.40
CA PRO A 193 4.48 3.23 -40.24
C PRO A 193 5.14 4.58 -40.45
N PHE A 194 5.74 5.10 -39.38
CA PHE A 194 6.37 6.40 -39.43
C PHE A 194 7.33 6.33 -40.60
N LEU A 195 7.16 7.22 -41.58
CA LEU A 195 8.21 7.46 -42.57
C LEU A 195 9.52 7.54 -41.78
N PRO A 196 10.60 6.88 -42.25
CA PRO A 196 11.88 6.94 -41.55
C PRO A 196 12.13 8.41 -41.22
N ARG A 197 12.31 8.73 -39.93
CA ARG A 197 12.66 10.08 -39.52
C ARG A 197 13.84 10.47 -40.38
N ALA A 198 13.84 11.70 -40.89
CA ALA A 198 15.02 12.26 -41.51
C ALA A 198 16.17 12.07 -40.52
N VAL A 199 17.07 11.16 -40.86
CA VAL A 199 18.29 10.88 -40.12
C VAL A 199 19.03 12.20 -40.10
N ALA A 200 19.22 12.76 -38.91
CA ALA A 200 20.11 13.91 -38.81
C ALA A 200 21.49 13.42 -39.28
N PRO A 201 22.18 14.18 -40.14
CA PRO A 201 23.51 13.80 -40.59
C PRO A 201 24.41 13.49 -39.39
N PRO A 202 25.36 12.54 -39.52
CA PRO A 202 26.21 12.11 -38.42
C PRO A 202 26.86 13.32 -37.76
N VAL A 203 26.64 13.48 -36.45
CA VAL A 203 27.39 14.40 -35.61
C VAL A 203 28.76 13.80 -35.39
N GLY A 204 29.74 14.21 -36.20
CA GLY A 204 31.12 13.77 -36.03
C GLY A 204 31.93 13.66 -37.32
N ASP A 205 31.97 14.71 -38.12
CA ASP A 205 33.27 15.27 -38.47
C ASP A 205 33.30 16.63 -37.81
N ILE A 206 34.02 16.71 -36.69
CA ILE A 206 34.28 17.96 -36.00
C ILE A 206 35.14 18.77 -36.97
N ALA A 207 34.49 19.58 -37.81
CA ALA A 207 35.11 20.81 -38.22
C ALA A 207 35.28 21.60 -36.93
N ILE A 208 36.46 21.49 -36.33
CA ILE A 208 37.00 22.55 -35.50
C ILE A 208 37.01 23.72 -36.47
N SER A 209 35.91 24.46 -36.55
CA SER A 209 35.89 25.68 -37.31
C SER A 209 36.81 26.58 -36.52
N THR A 210 38.07 26.63 -36.95
CA THR A 210 39.00 27.69 -36.64
C THR A 210 38.44 28.93 -37.33
N THR A 211 37.28 29.39 -36.83
CA THR A 211 36.67 30.61 -37.32
C THR A 211 37.63 31.69 -36.90
N ASP A 212 38.31 32.25 -37.89
CA ASP A 212 39.27 33.31 -37.66
C ASP A 212 38.54 34.45 -36.94
N ALA A 213 38.97 34.75 -35.71
CA ALA A 213 38.44 35.84 -34.90
C ALA A 213 39.20 37.16 -35.16
N SER A 214 40.09 37.17 -36.17
CA SER A 214 40.79 38.37 -36.62
C SER A 214 39.79 39.49 -36.95
N PRO A 215 40.16 40.77 -36.79
CA PRO A 215 39.33 41.88 -37.23
C PRO A 215 39.03 41.78 -38.73
N SER A 216 37.89 42.31 -39.17
CA SER A 216 37.56 42.39 -40.60
C SER A 216 38.61 43.24 -41.34
N THR A 217 39.49 42.58 -42.09
CA THR A 217 40.43 43.23 -43.01
C THR A 217 39.75 43.47 -44.34
N ILE A 218 39.95 44.64 -44.93
CA ILE A 218 39.44 44.94 -46.26
C ILE A 218 40.46 44.49 -47.28
N ASP A 219 40.01 43.64 -48.20
CA ASP A 219 40.78 43.26 -49.36
C ASP A 219 40.65 44.35 -50.45
N LEU A 220 41.77 44.98 -50.79
CA LEU A 220 41.85 45.99 -51.84
C LEU A 220 42.04 45.36 -53.24
N GLY A 221 42.29 44.04 -53.33
CA GLY A 221 42.45 43.30 -54.57
C GLY A 221 43.74 43.64 -55.33
N THR A 222 44.77 44.11 -54.62
CA THR A 222 46.06 44.48 -55.20
C THR A 222 47.20 43.91 -54.36
N GLN A 223 48.28 43.50 -55.03
CA GLN A 223 49.52 43.06 -54.39
C GLN A 223 50.60 44.16 -54.42
N GLU A 224 50.19 45.40 -54.67
CA GLU A 224 51.12 46.51 -54.75
C GLU A 224 51.74 46.77 -53.37
N ARG A 225 53.06 47.00 -53.35
CA ARG A 225 53.82 47.22 -52.13
C ARG A 225 54.27 48.67 -52.04
N VAL A 226 54.20 49.21 -50.85
CA VAL A 226 54.68 50.55 -50.53
C VAL A 226 56.18 50.43 -50.22
N PRO A 227 57.10 50.98 -51.05
CA PRO A 227 58.54 50.79 -50.86
C PRO A 227 59.01 51.37 -49.53
N ARG A 228 58.62 52.62 -49.25
CA ARG A 228 58.77 53.28 -47.96
C ARG A 228 57.75 54.41 -47.84
N LEU A 229 57.05 54.49 -46.72
CA LEU A 229 56.09 55.54 -46.44
C LEU A 229 56.32 56.06 -45.02
N VAL A 230 56.73 57.32 -44.95
CA VAL A 230 56.93 58.05 -43.70
C VAL A 230 55.87 59.14 -43.62
N LEU A 231 55.00 59.04 -42.63
CA LEU A 231 53.95 59.99 -42.31
C LEU A 231 54.27 60.62 -40.96
N ARG A 232 54.20 61.95 -40.90
CA ARG A 232 54.34 62.72 -39.66
C ARG A 232 53.11 63.60 -39.53
N ASP A 233 52.27 63.28 -38.57
CA ASP A 233 51.00 63.94 -38.26
C ASP A 233 50.12 64.16 -39.50
N ALA A 234 50.09 63.18 -40.40
CA ALA A 234 49.33 63.27 -41.64
C ALA A 234 47.84 63.04 -41.37
N PRO A 235 46.92 63.82 -41.97
CA PRO A 235 45.49 63.61 -41.79
C PRO A 235 45.07 62.26 -42.39
N VAL A 236 44.39 61.42 -41.57
CA VAL A 236 44.02 60.03 -41.91
C VAL A 236 43.27 59.94 -43.23
N ARG A 237 42.40 60.91 -43.55
CA ARG A 237 41.65 60.96 -44.81
C ARG A 237 42.56 61.01 -46.05
N GLU A 238 43.66 61.76 -45.98
CA GLU A 238 44.56 61.98 -47.11
C GLU A 238 45.43 60.75 -47.31
N VAL A 239 45.89 60.16 -46.21
CA VAL A 239 46.61 58.88 -46.18
C VAL A 239 45.77 57.77 -46.80
N LEU A 240 44.52 57.60 -46.37
CA LEU A 240 43.60 56.62 -46.94
C LEU A 240 43.31 56.90 -48.42
N SER A 241 43.21 58.16 -48.83
CA SER A 241 42.97 58.52 -50.23
C SER A 241 44.16 58.19 -51.13
N LEU A 242 45.38 58.38 -50.61
CA LEU A 242 46.62 58.06 -51.30
C LEU A 242 46.77 56.55 -51.46
N LEU A 243 46.52 55.78 -50.40
CA LEU A 243 46.58 54.33 -50.41
C LEU A 243 45.48 53.70 -51.29
N ALA A 244 44.25 54.22 -51.25
CA ALA A 244 43.18 53.78 -52.14
C ALA A 244 43.51 54.05 -53.61
N ARG A 245 44.11 55.22 -53.90
CA ARG A 245 44.54 55.57 -55.25
C ARG A 245 45.70 54.70 -55.75
N ALA A 246 46.66 54.39 -54.88
CA ALA A 246 47.71 53.41 -55.18
C ALA A 246 47.07 52.06 -55.54
N ALA A 247 46.05 51.64 -54.79
CA ALA A 247 45.29 50.43 -55.10
C ALA A 247 44.32 50.55 -56.31
N ASN A 248 44.32 51.64 -57.09
CA ASN A 248 43.39 51.91 -58.20
C ASN A 248 41.90 51.88 -57.79
N LEU A 249 41.60 52.32 -56.57
CA LEU A 249 40.25 52.39 -55.98
C LEU A 249 39.85 53.84 -55.68
N ASN A 250 38.55 54.10 -55.74
CA ASN A 250 37.94 55.36 -55.30
C ASN A 250 37.73 55.31 -53.78
N LEU A 251 37.89 56.44 -53.09
CA LEU A 251 37.60 56.56 -51.65
C LEU A 251 36.40 57.47 -51.43
N ALA A 252 35.41 57.01 -50.67
CA ALA A 252 34.30 57.82 -50.19
C ALA A 252 34.37 57.91 -48.66
N TYR A 253 34.63 59.10 -48.12
CA TYR A 253 34.79 59.31 -46.68
C TYR A 253 33.53 59.92 -46.05
N ILE A 254 33.06 59.33 -44.96
CA ILE A 254 31.86 59.71 -44.21
C ILE A 254 32.31 60.11 -42.80
N GLY A 255 32.50 61.42 -42.59
CA GLY A 255 32.84 61.97 -41.28
C GLY A 255 33.23 63.45 -41.36
N GLY A 256 32.63 64.28 -40.49
CA GLY A 256 33.18 65.58 -40.08
C GLY A 256 33.01 66.78 -41.02
N ALA A 257 31.76 67.22 -41.25
CA ALA A 257 31.40 68.65 -41.29
C ALA A 257 29.87 68.77 -41.14
N ALA A 258 29.41 69.03 -39.92
CA ALA A 258 28.08 69.59 -39.73
C ALA A 258 28.09 71.01 -40.30
N ALA A 259 27.34 71.24 -41.37
CA ALA A 259 27.08 72.58 -41.87
C ALA A 259 26.21 73.33 -40.84
N GLY A 260 26.86 74.03 -39.91
CA GLY A 260 26.22 75.06 -39.10
C GLY A 260 26.10 76.34 -39.92
N GLN A 261 24.87 76.74 -40.23
CA GLN A 261 24.55 78.12 -40.62
C GLN A 261 24.81 79.04 -39.42
N GLY A 262 25.66 80.06 -39.58
CA GLY A 262 25.75 81.19 -38.66
C GLY A 262 27.17 81.64 -38.33
N GLY A 263 27.61 82.69 -39.03
CA GLY A 263 28.45 83.81 -38.57
C GLY A 263 29.71 83.59 -37.71
N GLN A 264 30.78 84.24 -38.19
CA GLN A 264 32.00 84.71 -37.51
C GLN A 264 33.26 83.83 -37.54
N GLN A 265 34.35 84.60 -37.58
CA GLN A 265 35.63 84.38 -38.20
C GLN A 265 36.63 83.93 -37.13
N GLY A 266 37.32 82.79 -37.34
CA GLY A 266 38.48 82.44 -36.52
C GLY A 266 38.70 80.93 -36.34
N THR A 267 39.85 80.47 -36.84
CA THR A 267 40.49 79.15 -36.65
C THR A 267 40.00 78.00 -37.53
N PRO A 268 40.86 77.39 -38.38
CA PRO A 268 40.50 76.15 -39.04
C PRO A 268 40.39 75.07 -37.98
N ALA A 269 39.20 74.48 -37.83
CA ALA A 269 38.99 73.28 -37.03
C ALA A 269 39.78 72.13 -37.67
N ALA A 270 41.04 71.98 -37.26
CA ALA A 270 41.77 70.75 -37.34
C ALA A 270 41.16 69.80 -36.32
N ASP A 271 40.25 68.94 -36.75
CA ASP A 271 39.98 67.72 -36.01
C ASP A 271 39.53 66.60 -36.94
N GLY A 272 40.37 66.35 -37.95
CA GLY A 272 40.47 65.04 -38.55
C GLY A 272 41.63 64.33 -37.87
N GLN A 273 41.41 63.12 -37.36
CA GLN A 273 42.47 62.30 -36.75
C GLN A 273 43.74 62.34 -37.62
N THR A 274 44.89 62.62 -36.99
CA THR A 274 46.21 62.55 -37.62
C THR A 274 46.89 61.24 -37.25
N ILE A 275 47.77 60.77 -38.14
CA ILE A 275 48.54 59.54 -37.92
C ILE A 275 50.00 59.75 -38.30
N SER A 276 50.89 59.24 -37.45
CA SER A 276 52.33 59.18 -37.68
C SER A 276 52.73 57.71 -37.84
N LEU A 277 53.35 57.37 -38.96
CA LEU A 277 53.59 55.98 -39.37
C LEU A 277 54.86 55.90 -40.22
N ASP A 278 55.77 54.99 -39.90
CA ASP A 278 56.97 54.69 -40.70
C ASP A 278 56.95 53.21 -41.07
N ILE A 279 56.72 52.90 -42.35
CA ILE A 279 56.61 51.54 -42.87
C ILE A 279 57.47 51.38 -44.12
N GLU A 280 58.13 50.24 -44.24
CA GLU A 280 58.99 49.87 -45.37
C GLU A 280 58.59 48.50 -45.92
N ASN A 281 58.52 48.38 -47.26
CA ASN A 281 58.24 47.13 -47.98
C ASN A 281 56.95 46.37 -47.60
N GLU A 282 55.88 47.09 -47.26
CA GLU A 282 54.60 46.49 -46.82
C GLU A 282 53.53 46.55 -47.93
N PRO A 283 52.63 45.55 -48.05
CA PRO A 283 51.50 45.61 -48.99
C PRO A 283 50.58 46.81 -48.71
N VAL A 284 50.12 47.48 -49.76
CA VAL A 284 49.19 48.62 -49.66
C VAL A 284 47.93 48.26 -48.86
N GLN A 285 47.44 47.02 -48.99
CA GLN A 285 46.29 46.53 -48.24
C GLN A 285 46.53 46.57 -46.72
N ASP A 286 47.72 46.17 -46.26
CA ASP A 286 47.99 45.96 -44.85
C ASP A 286 48.22 47.31 -44.19
N VAL A 287 48.94 48.21 -44.87
CA VAL A 287 49.08 49.62 -44.50
C VAL A 287 47.71 50.30 -44.39
N PHE A 288 46.83 50.09 -45.37
CA PHE A 288 45.46 50.63 -45.34
C PHE A 288 44.67 50.12 -44.13
N ASN A 289 44.74 48.82 -43.86
CA ASN A 289 44.08 48.19 -42.71
C ASN A 289 44.71 48.58 -41.36
N TYR A 290 46.00 48.91 -41.28
CA TYR A 290 46.62 49.45 -40.05
C TYR A 290 46.11 50.86 -39.76
N VAL A 291 46.04 51.72 -40.78
CA VAL A 291 45.53 53.08 -40.64
C VAL A 291 44.08 53.06 -40.15
N LEU A 292 43.21 52.24 -40.75
CA LEU A 292 41.82 52.07 -40.29
C LEU A 292 41.71 51.61 -38.83
N ARG A 293 42.58 50.68 -38.43
CA ARG A 293 42.61 50.14 -37.06
C ARG A 293 43.07 51.17 -36.03
N MET A 294 44.11 51.94 -36.35
CA MET A 294 44.64 52.97 -35.45
C MET A 294 43.70 54.18 -35.34
N SER A 295 43.01 54.54 -36.43
CA SER A 295 42.03 55.63 -36.42
C SER A 295 40.67 55.22 -35.88
N GLY A 296 40.39 53.92 -35.75
CA GLY A 296 39.08 53.40 -35.33
C GLY A 296 37.98 53.65 -36.36
N LEU A 297 38.36 53.78 -37.64
CA LEU A 297 37.41 53.97 -38.75
C LEU A 297 36.97 52.61 -39.30
N GLU A 298 35.69 52.51 -39.63
CA GLU A 298 35.12 51.38 -40.35
C GLU A 298 35.21 51.63 -41.85
N ALA A 299 35.40 50.56 -42.63
CA ALA A 299 35.40 50.69 -44.08
C ALA A 299 34.74 49.49 -44.78
N ASN A 300 34.17 49.71 -45.96
CA ASN A 300 33.54 48.69 -46.79
C ASN A 300 33.87 48.96 -48.27
N ARG A 301 34.22 47.91 -49.02
CA ARG A 301 34.49 48.00 -50.45
C ARG A 301 33.29 47.53 -51.26
N SER A 302 32.75 48.41 -52.11
CA SER A 302 31.79 48.04 -53.14
C SER A 302 32.40 48.28 -54.52
N GLY A 303 32.78 47.18 -55.19
CA GLY A 303 33.43 47.21 -56.50
C GLY A 303 34.75 48.01 -56.49
N ARG A 304 34.75 49.16 -57.18
CA ARG A 304 35.90 50.07 -57.28
C ARG A 304 35.93 51.18 -56.22
N THR A 305 34.96 51.24 -55.31
CA THR A 305 34.88 52.32 -54.30
C THR A 305 34.95 51.74 -52.89
N VAL A 306 35.81 52.33 -52.06
CA VAL A 306 35.94 52.03 -50.63
C VAL A 306 35.29 53.15 -49.83
N PHE A 307 34.24 52.82 -49.10
CA PHE A 307 33.57 53.71 -48.16
C PHE A 307 34.26 53.62 -46.81
N VAL A 308 34.61 54.74 -46.19
CA VAL A 308 35.27 54.81 -44.88
C VAL A 308 34.56 55.82 -43.98
N GLY A 309 34.36 55.52 -42.70
CA GLY A 309 33.82 56.47 -41.75
C GLY A 309 33.86 55.98 -40.31
N THR A 310 33.56 56.86 -39.35
CA THR A 310 33.45 56.48 -37.93
C THR A 310 32.24 55.60 -37.66
N LYS A 311 31.22 55.66 -38.53
CA LYS A 311 30.03 54.81 -38.53
C LYS A 311 29.45 54.74 -39.94
N LEU A 312 29.65 53.62 -40.64
CA LEU A 312 29.06 53.46 -41.96
C LEU A 312 27.53 53.29 -41.86
N PRO A 313 26.72 53.94 -42.74
CA PRO A 313 25.30 53.66 -42.85
C PRO A 313 25.06 52.17 -43.16
N ASN A 314 24.04 51.56 -42.53
CA ASN A 314 23.73 50.14 -42.69
C ASN A 314 23.61 49.67 -44.15
N ALA A 315 23.17 50.56 -45.06
CA ALA A 315 23.05 50.28 -46.49
C ALA A 315 24.39 50.02 -47.22
N THR A 316 25.52 50.35 -46.60
CA THR A 316 26.87 50.15 -47.16
C THR A 316 27.53 48.90 -46.61
N ARG A 317 26.87 48.17 -45.71
CA ARG A 317 27.38 46.92 -45.14
C ARG A 317 26.75 45.77 -45.93
N ASP A 318 27.54 44.72 -46.22
CA ASP A 318 26.96 43.47 -46.72
C ASP A 318 26.10 42.89 -45.59
N MET A 319 24.79 43.08 -45.70
CA MET A 319 23.83 42.53 -44.76
C MET A 319 23.26 41.25 -45.34
N SER A 320 23.35 40.18 -44.58
CA SER A 320 22.70 38.92 -44.88
C SER A 320 21.68 38.60 -43.78
N MET A 321 20.68 37.79 -44.12
CA MET A 321 19.72 37.27 -43.15
C MET A 321 19.72 35.74 -43.18
N ARG A 322 19.67 35.12 -42.00
CA ARG A 322 19.52 33.66 -41.85
C ARG A 322 18.49 33.38 -40.77
N SER A 323 17.50 32.56 -41.08
CA SER A 323 16.55 32.05 -40.08
C SER A 323 16.91 30.61 -39.73
N LEU A 324 16.98 30.32 -38.44
CA LEU A 324 17.30 29.01 -37.89
C LEU A 324 16.20 28.57 -36.93
N ARG A 325 15.73 27.34 -37.08
CA ARG A 325 14.81 26.72 -36.12
C ARG A 325 15.60 25.91 -35.11
N LEU A 326 15.34 26.11 -33.82
CA LEU A 326 16.02 25.41 -32.72
C LEU A 326 15.20 24.20 -32.28
N ASN A 327 15.87 23.11 -31.93
CA ASN A 327 15.22 21.85 -31.55
C ASN A 327 15.28 21.54 -30.05
N GLN A 328 16.36 21.92 -29.38
CA GLN A 328 16.71 21.56 -28.00
C GLN A 328 16.72 22.77 -27.07
N VAL A 329 17.15 23.92 -27.59
CA VAL A 329 17.24 25.17 -26.85
C VAL A 329 16.04 26.06 -27.17
N THR A 330 15.52 26.73 -26.15
CA THR A 330 14.44 27.70 -26.33
C THR A 330 15.01 29.01 -26.89
N VAL A 331 14.24 29.69 -27.74
CA VAL A 331 14.64 30.99 -28.34
C VAL A 331 15.11 32.00 -27.29
N GLY A 332 14.46 32.07 -26.12
CA GLY A 332 14.88 32.97 -25.05
C GLY A 332 16.30 32.69 -24.52
N VAL A 333 16.66 31.42 -24.33
CA VAL A 333 18.01 31.05 -23.88
C VAL A 333 19.04 31.33 -24.98
N ALA A 334 18.71 31.01 -26.22
CA ALA A 334 19.56 31.27 -27.38
C ALA A 334 19.84 32.77 -27.57
N LEU A 335 18.82 33.63 -27.45
CA LEU A 335 18.99 35.08 -27.59
C LEU A 335 19.77 35.68 -26.43
N ASN A 336 19.49 35.29 -25.18
CA ASN A 336 20.28 35.72 -24.03
C ASN A 336 21.76 35.40 -24.20
N TYR A 337 22.07 34.22 -24.75
CA TYR A 337 23.45 33.82 -25.05
C TYR A 337 24.07 34.70 -26.14
N LEU A 338 23.37 34.98 -27.24
CA LEU A 338 23.86 35.87 -28.31
C LEU A 338 24.04 37.31 -27.84
N VAL A 339 23.13 37.83 -26.99
CA VAL A 339 23.25 39.16 -26.37
C VAL A 339 24.49 39.22 -25.47
N GLY A 340 24.75 38.16 -24.69
CA GLY A 340 25.98 38.02 -23.90
C GLY A 340 27.25 38.09 -24.76
N LEU A 341 27.18 37.65 -26.01
CA LEU A 341 28.28 37.76 -27.00
C LEU A 341 28.31 39.10 -27.76
N GLY A 342 27.37 40.02 -27.52
CA GLY A 342 27.35 41.36 -28.12
C GLY A 342 26.31 41.62 -29.19
N ALA A 343 25.42 40.66 -29.46
CA ALA A 343 24.33 40.88 -30.40
C ALA A 343 23.27 41.81 -29.80
N GLU A 344 22.62 42.60 -30.65
CA GLU A 344 21.39 43.28 -30.30
C GLU A 344 20.23 42.33 -30.57
N SER A 345 19.35 42.08 -29.60
CA SER A 345 18.24 41.14 -29.83
C SER A 345 16.87 41.76 -29.57
N ALA A 346 15.87 41.19 -30.23
CA ALA A 346 14.47 41.48 -29.99
C ALA A 346 13.68 40.18 -29.93
N ILE A 347 12.94 39.97 -28.85
CA ILE A 347 12.10 38.79 -28.64
C ILE A 347 10.66 39.19 -28.93
N SER A 348 9.98 38.46 -29.83
CA SER A 348 8.53 38.54 -29.98
C SER A 348 7.89 37.47 -29.09
N ARG A 349 7.17 37.90 -28.04
CA ARG A 349 6.46 37.01 -27.11
C ARG A 349 5.00 37.43 -26.98
N GLU A 350 4.11 36.45 -26.91
CA GLU A 350 2.72 36.65 -26.48
C GLU A 350 2.67 36.76 -24.95
N ARG A 351 2.27 37.92 -24.43
CA ARG A 351 2.10 38.13 -22.99
C ARG A 351 0.62 38.30 -22.69
N LEU A 352 0.15 37.57 -21.67
CA LEU A 352 -1.17 37.80 -21.08
C LEU A 352 -1.10 39.11 -20.29
N VAL A 353 -1.80 40.13 -20.77
CA VAL A 353 -1.96 41.40 -20.08
C VAL A 353 -3.31 41.38 -19.37
N THR A 354 -3.27 41.36 -18.04
CA THR A 354 -4.47 41.50 -17.23
C THR A 354 -4.71 42.98 -17.01
N SER A 355 -5.68 43.53 -17.74
CA SER A 355 -6.15 44.90 -17.52
C SER A 355 -7.21 44.88 -16.41
N VAL A 356 -7.07 45.78 -15.45
CA VAL A 356 -8.03 45.96 -14.36
C VAL A 356 -8.75 47.26 -14.63
N ASN A 357 -9.98 47.18 -15.11
CA ASN A 357 -10.80 48.36 -15.37
C ASN A 357 -11.80 48.51 -14.21
N ALA A 358 -11.63 49.58 -13.43
CA ALA A 358 -12.55 49.92 -12.35
C ALA A 358 -13.65 50.81 -12.91
N VAL A 359 -14.86 50.27 -13.03
CA VAL A 359 -16.03 51.08 -13.45
C VAL A 359 -16.63 51.71 -12.18
N PRO A 360 -16.61 53.05 -12.03
CA PRO A 360 -17.24 53.69 -10.88
C PRO A 360 -18.76 53.54 -11.00
N VAL A 361 -19.35 52.79 -10.08
CA VAL A 361 -20.79 52.86 -9.83
C VAL A 361 -21.06 54.06 -8.94
N GLY A 362 -22.12 54.81 -9.25
CA GLY A 362 -22.45 56.09 -8.64
C GLY A 362 -22.38 56.12 -7.10
N THR A 363 -22.20 57.34 -6.60
CA THR A 363 -21.99 57.75 -5.20
C THR A 363 -22.41 56.74 -4.14
N GLY A 364 -21.43 56.06 -3.55
CA GLY A 364 -21.57 55.32 -2.29
C GLY A 364 -21.27 53.81 -2.33
N ALA A 365 -21.04 53.21 -3.51
CA ALA A 365 -20.67 51.79 -3.63
C ALA A 365 -19.20 51.62 -4.05
N ALA A 366 -18.53 50.61 -3.49
CA ALA A 366 -17.16 50.25 -3.87
C ALA A 366 -17.10 49.91 -5.37
N PRO A 367 -16.08 50.39 -6.12
CA PRO A 367 -15.99 50.19 -7.56
C PRO A 367 -15.95 48.70 -7.92
N ILE A 368 -16.75 48.30 -8.90
CA ILE A 368 -16.68 46.94 -9.45
C ILE A 368 -15.40 46.85 -10.27
N THR A 369 -14.50 45.98 -9.82
CA THR A 369 -13.21 45.76 -10.47
C THR A 369 -13.38 44.65 -11.50
N GLN A 370 -13.50 44.99 -12.79
CA GLN A 370 -13.52 44.00 -13.86
C GLN A 370 -12.08 43.69 -14.27
N THR A 371 -11.69 42.43 -14.10
CA THR A 371 -10.37 41.91 -14.49
C THR A 371 -10.52 41.25 -15.85
N GLN A 372 -9.97 41.87 -16.91
CA GLN A 372 -10.00 41.32 -18.27
C GLN A 372 -8.58 40.95 -18.68
N THR A 373 -8.35 39.66 -18.93
CA THR A 373 -7.07 39.14 -19.43
C THR A 373 -7.14 39.02 -20.95
N THR A 374 -6.32 39.81 -21.65
CA THR A 374 -6.15 39.77 -23.12
C THR A 374 -4.73 39.35 -23.47
N THR A 375 -4.58 38.56 -24.52
CA THR A 375 -3.27 38.16 -25.04
C THR A 375 -2.77 39.23 -26.00
N GLU A 376 -1.64 39.87 -25.69
CA GLU A 376 -1.00 40.87 -26.56
C GLU A 376 0.39 40.39 -27.00
N THR A 377 0.68 40.50 -28.29
CA THR A 377 2.04 40.24 -28.82
C THR A 377 2.88 41.50 -28.65
N ARG A 378 3.95 41.42 -27.85
CA ARG A 378 4.86 42.55 -27.62
C ARG A 378 6.28 42.18 -28.02
N LEU A 379 6.98 43.14 -28.61
CA LEU A 379 8.41 43.03 -28.89
C LEU A 379 9.20 43.58 -27.69
N GLU A 380 10.10 42.76 -27.15
CA GLU A 380 11.01 43.14 -26.07
C GLU A 380 12.44 43.15 -26.61
N THR A 381 13.04 44.33 -26.67
CA THR A 381 14.43 44.52 -27.11
C THR A 381 15.37 44.29 -25.94
N GLN A 382 16.37 43.44 -26.12
CA GLN A 382 17.43 43.19 -25.16
C GLN A 382 18.78 43.58 -25.76
N ARG A 383 19.49 44.46 -25.06
CA ARG A 383 20.84 44.93 -25.41
C ARG A 383 21.70 44.90 -24.15
N ALA A 384 22.92 44.40 -24.28
CA ALA A 384 23.94 44.53 -23.24
C ALA A 384 24.88 45.69 -23.61
N ASP A 385 25.15 46.57 -22.64
CA ASP A 385 26.10 47.68 -22.80
C ASP A 385 27.49 47.24 -22.32
N PHE A 386 28.46 47.26 -23.22
CA PHE A 386 29.85 46.90 -22.94
C PHE A 386 30.68 48.18 -22.88
N GLN A 387 31.27 48.50 -21.72
CA GLN A 387 32.06 49.73 -21.53
C GLN A 387 33.51 49.57 -22.03
N ASP A 388 34.19 48.49 -21.65
CA ASP A 388 35.63 48.30 -21.92
C ASP A 388 35.95 47.18 -22.94
N SER A 389 34.94 46.46 -23.43
CA SER A 389 35.14 45.34 -24.37
C SER A 389 34.40 45.56 -25.68
N LYS A 390 35.03 45.18 -26.80
CA LYS A 390 34.35 45.09 -28.11
C LYS A 390 33.80 43.67 -28.23
N PRO A 391 32.48 43.46 -28.06
CA PRO A 391 31.95 42.11 -28.00
C PRO A 391 31.93 41.47 -29.40
N LEU A 392 32.04 40.15 -29.46
CA LEU A 392 32.28 39.38 -30.69
C LEU A 392 31.20 39.57 -31.76
N LEU A 393 29.94 39.73 -31.34
CA LEU A 393 28.77 39.84 -32.22
C LEU A 393 28.25 41.27 -32.35
N ARG A 394 29.09 42.29 -32.09
CA ARG A 394 28.67 43.69 -32.19
C ARG A 394 28.15 44.01 -33.60
N GLY A 395 26.91 44.49 -33.68
CA GLY A 395 26.27 44.84 -34.96
C GLY A 395 25.49 43.69 -35.62
N LEU A 396 25.44 42.52 -34.99
CA LEU A 396 24.48 41.46 -35.31
C LEU A 396 23.14 41.78 -34.63
N GLN A 397 22.05 41.68 -35.39
CA GLN A 397 20.68 41.74 -34.87
C GLN A 397 20.09 40.34 -34.84
N ALA A 398 19.54 39.91 -33.71
CA ALA A 398 18.93 38.60 -33.54
C ALA A 398 17.45 38.75 -33.13
N LEU A 399 16.54 38.30 -33.97
CA LEU A 399 15.10 38.32 -33.70
C LEU A 399 14.63 36.91 -33.35
N GLY A 400 13.88 36.78 -32.25
CA GLY A 400 13.30 35.52 -31.82
C GLY A 400 11.79 35.48 -32.00
N ASP A 401 11.28 34.37 -32.52
CA ASP A 401 9.86 34.02 -32.48
C ASP A 401 9.68 32.78 -31.59
N GLU A 402 9.08 32.98 -30.41
CA GLU A 402 8.85 31.89 -29.45
C GLU A 402 7.78 30.90 -29.92
N ARG A 403 6.81 31.33 -30.74
CA ARG A 403 5.74 30.47 -31.24
C ARG A 403 6.30 29.41 -32.19
N THR A 404 7.29 29.77 -33.02
CA THR A 404 7.93 28.85 -33.96
C THR A 404 9.25 28.27 -33.44
N ASN A 405 9.70 28.70 -32.27
CA ASN A 405 11.03 28.43 -31.71
C ASN A 405 12.15 28.68 -32.75
N SER A 406 12.09 29.83 -33.43
CA SER A 406 13.05 30.21 -34.46
C SER A 406 13.79 31.51 -34.13
N VAL A 407 15.04 31.59 -34.56
CA VAL A 407 15.91 32.76 -34.43
C VAL A 407 16.29 33.24 -35.83
N THR A 408 16.03 34.52 -36.11
CA THR A 408 16.43 35.19 -37.34
C THR A 408 17.60 36.12 -37.06
N LEU A 409 18.74 35.83 -37.67
CA LEU A 409 19.98 36.58 -37.55
C LEU A 409 20.10 37.53 -38.75
N ILE A 410 20.41 38.81 -38.50
CA ILE A 410 20.55 39.86 -39.50
C ILE A 410 21.86 40.59 -39.23
N GLY A 411 22.77 40.60 -40.21
CA GLY A 411 24.06 41.27 -40.06
C GLY A 411 25.10 40.84 -41.10
N PRO A 412 26.38 41.24 -40.91
CA PRO A 412 27.50 40.80 -41.75
C PRO A 412 27.60 39.27 -41.83
N PRO A 413 27.83 38.66 -43.01
CA PRO A 413 27.88 37.21 -43.19
C PRO A 413 28.80 36.50 -42.19
N ARG A 414 29.99 37.06 -41.93
CA ARG A 414 30.96 36.54 -40.96
C ARG A 414 30.39 36.43 -39.54
N LEU A 415 29.63 37.43 -39.09
CA LEU A 415 29.03 37.41 -37.74
C LEU A 415 27.89 36.39 -37.65
N ILE A 416 27.15 36.20 -38.74
CA ILE A 416 26.11 35.17 -38.81
C ILE A 416 26.72 33.78 -38.73
N GLU A 417 27.83 33.51 -39.43
CA GLU A 417 28.53 32.23 -39.36
C GLU A 417 29.01 31.91 -37.94
N ILE A 418 29.60 32.89 -37.25
CA ILE A 418 30.01 32.74 -35.84
C ILE A 418 28.78 32.45 -34.96
N ALA A 419 27.71 33.24 -35.08
CA ALA A 419 26.49 33.05 -34.31
C ALA A 419 25.84 31.68 -34.58
N MET A 420 25.81 31.22 -35.84
CA MET A 420 25.30 29.90 -36.22
C MET A 420 26.15 28.77 -35.63
N ALA A 421 27.48 28.87 -35.66
CA ALA A 421 28.36 27.89 -35.05
C ALA A 421 28.10 27.77 -33.54
N GLN A 422 27.93 28.91 -32.85
CA GLN A 422 27.60 28.93 -31.42
C GLN A 422 26.20 28.36 -31.12
N LEU A 423 25.19 28.74 -31.90
CA LEU A 423 23.83 28.20 -31.74
C LEU A 423 23.78 26.69 -32.00
N THR A 424 24.58 26.18 -32.93
CA THR A 424 24.67 24.74 -33.23
C THR A 424 25.28 23.95 -32.07
N GLN A 425 26.28 24.53 -31.38
CA GLN A 425 26.86 23.93 -30.17
C GLN A 425 25.88 23.94 -28.99
N LEU A 426 25.00 24.94 -28.91
CA LEU A 426 23.94 24.97 -27.90
C LEU A 426 22.79 24.01 -28.21
N ASP A 427 22.42 23.85 -29.48
CA ASP A 427 21.32 23.00 -29.94
C ASP A 427 21.69 21.51 -30.03
N ILE A 428 22.66 21.06 -29.22
CA ILE A 428 23.02 19.64 -29.12
C ILE A 428 21.89 18.85 -28.46
N ARG A 429 21.67 17.63 -28.96
CA ARG A 429 20.68 16.71 -28.38
C ARG A 429 21.08 16.38 -26.95
N ARG A 430 20.17 16.56 -26.00
CA ARG A 430 20.42 16.13 -24.63
C ARG A 430 20.31 14.61 -24.53
N ARG A 431 21.22 14.01 -23.78
CA ARG A 431 21.25 12.56 -23.57
C ARG A 431 20.08 12.10 -22.70
N GLN A 432 19.73 10.83 -22.83
CA GLN A 432 18.72 10.17 -22.01
C GLN A 432 19.34 9.01 -21.25
N VAL A 433 18.79 8.71 -20.09
CA VAL A 433 19.22 7.60 -19.25
C VAL A 433 17.98 6.83 -18.79
N ALA A 434 18.05 5.50 -18.89
CA ALA A 434 17.12 4.59 -18.26
C ALA A 434 17.59 4.30 -16.83
N VAL A 435 16.81 4.71 -15.84
CA VAL A 435 17.08 4.46 -14.43
C VAL A 435 16.23 3.28 -13.98
N ASN A 436 16.89 2.16 -13.69
CA ASN A 436 16.27 1.01 -13.07
C ASN A 436 16.38 1.13 -11.55
N VAL A 437 15.25 1.06 -10.84
CA VAL A 437 15.20 1.14 -9.39
C VAL A 437 14.56 -0.13 -8.86
N LYS A 438 15.30 -0.89 -8.05
CA LYS A 438 14.79 -2.08 -7.36
C LYS A 438 14.60 -1.79 -5.90
N ILE A 439 13.39 -1.94 -5.42
CA ILE A 439 13.02 -1.71 -4.03
C ILE A 439 12.59 -3.03 -3.44
N ILE A 440 13.23 -3.42 -2.35
CA ILE A 440 12.92 -4.64 -1.60
C ILE A 440 12.55 -4.21 -0.19
N ASP A 441 11.28 -4.34 0.17
CA ASP A 441 10.81 -4.17 1.55
C ASP A 441 10.52 -5.55 2.14
N VAL A 442 11.19 -5.87 3.24
CA VAL A 442 11.06 -7.14 3.95
C VAL A 442 10.59 -6.88 5.36
N ASN A 443 9.51 -7.55 5.76
CA ASN A 443 8.99 -7.55 7.12
C ASN A 443 8.97 -9.00 7.62
N LEU A 444 9.78 -9.27 8.63
CA LEU A 444 9.82 -10.55 9.33
C LEU A 444 9.27 -10.34 10.74
N LEU A 445 8.33 -11.20 11.11
CA LEU A 445 7.78 -11.30 12.45
C LEU A 445 7.97 -12.72 12.95
N ASN A 446 8.54 -12.87 14.13
CA ASN A 446 8.64 -14.15 14.81
C ASN A 446 8.19 -13.98 16.26
N THR A 447 7.01 -14.50 16.56
CA THR A 447 6.41 -14.48 17.90
C THR A 447 6.45 -15.88 18.50
N GLN A 448 6.98 -15.99 19.70
CA GLN A 448 7.02 -17.22 20.49
C GLN A 448 6.24 -16.99 21.78
N ASP A 449 5.20 -17.80 21.97
CA ASP A 449 4.32 -17.75 23.12
C ASP A 449 4.39 -19.07 23.89
N TYR A 450 4.83 -18.99 25.14
CA TYR A 450 4.82 -20.09 26.09
C TYR A 450 3.96 -19.70 27.29
N ASN A 451 2.87 -20.43 27.50
CA ASN A 451 1.91 -20.19 28.57
C ASN A 451 1.50 -21.51 29.25
N THR A 452 1.48 -21.50 30.58
CA THR A 452 0.93 -22.59 31.38
C THR A 452 -0.11 -22.01 32.32
N SER A 453 -1.29 -22.63 32.38
CA SER A 453 -2.32 -22.30 33.36
C SER A 453 -2.79 -23.55 34.07
N PHE A 454 -3.02 -23.46 35.37
CA PHE A 454 -3.55 -24.58 36.15
C PHE A 454 -4.41 -24.09 37.30
N SER A 455 -5.35 -24.93 37.73
CA SER A 455 -6.18 -24.66 38.90
C SER A 455 -6.43 -25.95 39.68
N PHE A 456 -6.49 -25.85 41.00
CA PHE A 456 -6.86 -26.96 41.87
C PHE A 456 -7.50 -26.45 43.15
N GLY A 457 -8.29 -27.29 43.79
CA GLY A 457 -8.91 -27.00 45.08
C GLY A 457 -8.55 -28.05 46.12
N ILE A 458 -8.23 -27.60 47.33
CA ILE A 458 -7.99 -28.46 48.50
C ILE A 458 -8.98 -28.03 49.59
N GLY A 459 -9.95 -28.90 49.90
CA GLY A 459 -11.03 -28.57 50.83
C GLY A 459 -11.85 -27.38 50.33
N ASN A 460 -11.87 -26.30 51.10
CA ASN A 460 -12.55 -25.05 50.78
C ASN A 460 -11.61 -23.99 50.16
N ASN A 461 -10.38 -24.37 49.78
CA ASN A 461 -9.39 -23.45 49.26
C ASN A 461 -9.15 -23.70 47.77
N PHE A 462 -8.98 -22.65 46.97
CA PHE A 462 -8.75 -22.71 45.53
C PHE A 462 -7.48 -21.97 45.14
N PHE A 463 -6.70 -22.64 44.32
CA PHE A 463 -5.44 -22.18 43.77
C PHE A 463 -5.66 -22.04 42.26
N THR A 464 -5.47 -20.86 41.70
CA THR A 464 -5.50 -20.63 40.26
C THR A 464 -4.21 -19.97 39.83
N SER A 465 -3.60 -20.50 38.77
CA SER A 465 -2.49 -19.89 38.06
C SER A 465 -2.91 -19.71 36.61
N ASP A 466 -2.87 -18.48 36.13
CA ASP A 466 -3.16 -18.16 34.73
C ASP A 466 -2.14 -17.15 34.22
N SER A 467 -1.53 -17.44 33.07
CA SER A 467 -0.64 -16.52 32.39
C SER A 467 0.52 -15.98 33.24
N GLY A 468 1.02 -16.78 34.18
CA GLY A 468 2.11 -16.40 35.09
C GLY A 468 1.68 -15.52 36.27
N ALA A 469 0.38 -15.31 36.48
CA ALA A 469 -0.18 -14.75 37.70
C ALA A 469 -0.86 -15.86 38.52
N ALA A 470 -0.98 -15.67 39.83
CA ALA A 470 -1.62 -16.63 40.73
C ALA A 470 -2.57 -15.96 41.71
N SER A 471 -3.67 -16.64 42.01
CA SER A 471 -4.62 -16.29 43.06
C SER A 471 -4.82 -17.48 44.00
N PHE A 472 -4.87 -17.17 45.30
CA PHE A 472 -5.06 -18.12 46.39
C PHE A 472 -6.29 -17.70 47.20
N ASN A 473 -7.40 -18.39 47.00
CA ASN A 473 -8.66 -18.11 47.66
C ASN A 473 -8.91 -19.14 48.76
N PHE A 474 -9.03 -18.69 50.01
CA PHE A 474 -9.26 -19.55 51.17
C PHE A 474 -10.69 -19.39 51.71
N GLY A 475 -11.27 -20.46 52.28
CA GLY A 475 -12.53 -20.34 53.05
C GLY A 475 -13.84 -20.46 52.28
N GLY A 476 -13.85 -21.13 51.13
CA GLY A 476 -15.07 -21.50 50.38
C GLY A 476 -15.45 -20.51 49.29
N SER A 477 -14.60 -19.51 49.04
CA SER A 477 -14.70 -18.58 47.92
C SER A 477 -14.56 -19.30 46.58
N ARG A 478 -15.15 -18.78 45.51
CA ARG A 478 -14.98 -19.35 44.14
C ARG A 478 -13.53 -19.23 43.64
N PRO A 479 -13.08 -20.08 42.70
CA PRO A 479 -11.85 -19.85 41.93
C PRO A 479 -11.90 -18.46 41.27
N ALA A 480 -10.77 -17.76 41.25
CA ALA A 480 -10.65 -16.48 40.56
C ALA A 480 -10.71 -16.66 39.04
N THR A 481 -11.42 -15.77 38.35
CA THR A 481 -11.44 -15.66 36.89
C THR A 481 -10.11 -15.14 36.36
N SER A 482 -9.82 -15.32 35.07
CA SER A 482 -8.58 -14.82 34.45
C SER A 482 -8.40 -13.31 34.60
N SER A 483 -9.48 -12.53 34.53
CA SER A 483 -9.45 -11.08 34.78
C SER A 483 -9.14 -10.76 36.25
N GLU A 484 -9.70 -11.51 37.20
CA GLU A 484 -9.41 -11.33 38.63
C GLU A 484 -7.96 -11.74 38.96
N VAL A 485 -7.45 -12.83 38.38
CA VAL A 485 -6.05 -13.28 38.55
C VAL A 485 -5.06 -12.25 37.99
N ALA A 486 -5.39 -11.58 36.88
CA ALA A 486 -4.54 -10.58 36.26
C ALA A 486 -4.64 -9.18 36.90
N ASN A 487 -5.79 -8.81 37.46
CA ASN A 487 -6.10 -7.40 37.82
C ASN A 487 -6.59 -7.17 39.26
N SER A 488 -6.94 -8.21 40.03
CA SER A 488 -7.54 -8.04 41.37
C SER A 488 -6.72 -8.71 42.46
N VAL A 489 -6.18 -7.88 43.36
CA VAL A 489 -5.44 -8.31 44.56
C VAL A 489 -6.22 -8.03 45.85
N THR A 490 -7.40 -7.38 45.77
CA THR A 490 -8.06 -6.77 46.94
C THR A 490 -9.54 -7.10 47.11
N SER A 491 -10.24 -7.66 46.10
CA SER A 491 -11.64 -8.08 46.27
C SER A 491 -11.70 -9.58 46.56
N THR A 492 -12.20 -9.96 47.74
CA THR A 492 -12.54 -11.37 47.98
C THR A 492 -13.69 -11.74 47.04
N PRO A 493 -13.55 -12.79 46.22
CA PRO A 493 -14.63 -13.23 45.37
C PRO A 493 -15.69 -13.91 46.24
N THR A 494 -16.63 -13.13 46.76
CA THR A 494 -17.84 -13.65 47.38
C THR A 494 -18.69 -14.29 46.29
N ILE A 495 -19.18 -15.50 46.58
CA ILE A 495 -20.25 -16.09 45.78
C ILE A 495 -21.49 -15.33 46.23
N THR A 496 -21.93 -14.33 45.47
CA THR A 496 -23.29 -13.83 45.62
C THR A 496 -24.18 -15.03 45.33
N ASN A 497 -24.99 -15.46 46.31
CA ASN A 497 -25.99 -16.49 46.09
C ASN A 497 -26.76 -16.11 44.81
N PRO A 498 -26.71 -16.91 43.73
CA PRO A 498 -27.32 -16.55 42.45
C PRO A 498 -28.84 -16.43 42.53
N ILE A 499 -29.43 -16.78 43.68
CA ILE A 499 -30.85 -16.66 43.98
C ILE A 499 -31.02 -15.59 45.06
N THR A 500 -31.40 -14.39 44.66
CA THR A 500 -31.83 -13.32 45.59
C THR A 500 -33.30 -13.49 45.93
N GLY A 501 -33.61 -13.71 47.21
CA GLY A 501 -34.98 -13.85 47.75
C GLY A 501 -35.44 -15.30 47.96
N SER A 502 -35.72 -15.66 49.22
CA SER A 502 -36.44 -16.84 49.77
C SER A 502 -36.10 -18.26 49.23
N PRO A 503 -36.23 -19.32 50.05
CA PRO A 503 -35.38 -20.53 49.99
C PRO A 503 -35.57 -21.37 48.73
N PHE A 504 -34.70 -22.37 48.54
CA PHE A 504 -34.62 -23.33 47.41
C PHE A 504 -35.93 -24.02 46.96
N VAL A 505 -37.04 -23.76 47.62
CA VAL A 505 -38.39 -24.25 47.35
C VAL A 505 -39.36 -23.06 47.32
N ASP A 506 -40.24 -23.03 46.32
CA ASP A 506 -41.34 -22.07 46.22
C ASP A 506 -42.43 -22.47 47.22
N PRO A 507 -42.65 -21.73 48.33
CA PRO A 507 -43.67 -22.08 49.30
C PRO A 507 -45.09 -21.89 48.74
N ASN A 508 -45.24 -21.19 47.62
CA ASN A 508 -46.53 -20.94 46.97
C ASN A 508 -46.84 -21.92 45.84
N SER A 509 -45.93 -22.86 45.54
CA SER A 509 -46.11 -23.87 44.50
C SER A 509 -45.76 -25.26 45.01
N THR A 510 -46.60 -26.25 44.69
CA THR A 510 -46.34 -27.65 45.05
C THR A 510 -46.23 -28.54 43.82
N VAL A 511 -45.52 -29.65 43.97
CA VAL A 511 -45.37 -30.73 42.99
C VAL A 511 -45.70 -32.05 43.65
N SER A 512 -46.53 -32.86 42.98
CA SER A 512 -47.00 -34.14 43.49
C SER A 512 -46.04 -35.26 43.09
N ILE A 513 -45.56 -36.03 44.05
CA ILE A 513 -44.61 -37.13 43.84
C ILE A 513 -45.29 -38.45 44.17
N ALA A 514 -45.40 -39.34 43.18
CA ALA A 514 -46.04 -40.65 43.35
C ALA A 514 -45.30 -41.54 44.37
N GLY A 515 -46.06 -42.32 45.14
CA GLY A 515 -45.51 -43.28 46.11
C GLY A 515 -45.05 -42.68 47.44
N THR A 516 -45.38 -41.41 47.71
CA THR A 516 -45.01 -40.69 48.95
C THR A 516 -46.19 -40.46 49.90
N SER A 517 -47.40 -40.88 49.51
CA SER A 517 -48.55 -40.97 50.41
C SER A 517 -48.87 -42.44 50.70
N PRO A 518 -49.04 -42.87 51.98
CA PRO A 518 -49.32 -44.26 52.34
C PRO A 518 -50.54 -44.85 51.62
N GLY A 519 -50.40 -46.06 51.08
CA GLY A 519 -51.54 -46.89 50.67
C GLY A 519 -52.12 -47.66 51.86
N THR A 520 -53.06 -48.55 51.61
CA THR A 520 -53.68 -49.37 52.66
C THR A 520 -53.70 -50.83 52.25
N VAL A 521 -53.16 -51.67 53.13
CA VAL A 521 -53.09 -53.12 52.97
C VAL A 521 -53.85 -53.75 54.13
N VAL A 522 -54.75 -54.68 53.81
CA VAL A 522 -55.52 -55.42 54.80
C VAL A 522 -54.96 -56.82 54.90
N VAL A 523 -54.62 -57.25 56.11
CA VAL A 523 -54.21 -58.63 56.41
C VAL A 523 -55.40 -59.32 57.07
N ASP A 524 -55.88 -60.41 56.47
CA ASP A 524 -56.98 -61.17 57.05
C ASP A 524 -56.52 -62.07 58.22
N ALA A 525 -57.48 -62.69 58.91
CA ALA A 525 -57.22 -63.54 60.07
C ALA A 525 -56.39 -64.81 59.74
N ASN A 526 -56.27 -65.15 58.46
CA ASN A 526 -55.48 -66.29 57.95
C ASN A 526 -54.09 -65.85 57.46
N GLY A 527 -53.75 -64.56 57.60
CA GLY A 527 -52.47 -63.99 57.18
C GLY A 527 -52.40 -63.60 55.69
N ASN A 528 -53.50 -63.68 54.94
CA ASN A 528 -53.50 -63.28 53.54
C ASN A 528 -53.51 -61.76 53.41
N ILE A 529 -52.61 -61.25 52.58
CA ILE A 529 -52.40 -59.83 52.39
C ILE A 529 -53.15 -59.36 51.15
N THR A 530 -54.15 -58.50 51.34
CA THR A 530 -54.94 -57.89 50.25
C THR A 530 -54.72 -56.39 50.23
N ARG A 531 -54.20 -55.86 49.12
CA ARG A 531 -54.04 -54.41 48.94
C ARG A 531 -55.39 -53.78 48.59
N VAL A 532 -55.84 -52.85 49.43
CA VAL A 532 -57.16 -52.20 49.29
C VAL A 532 -57.02 -50.77 48.74
N ALA A 533 -55.87 -50.13 48.98
CA ALA A 533 -55.51 -48.86 48.35
C ALA A 533 -54.04 -48.85 47.96
N ASN A 534 -53.74 -48.39 46.74
CA ASN A 534 -52.37 -48.22 46.28
C ASN A 534 -51.77 -46.94 46.88
N PRO A 535 -50.43 -46.89 47.11
CA PRO A 535 -49.76 -45.69 47.55
C PRO A 535 -50.04 -44.52 46.59
N GLY A 536 -50.45 -43.39 47.16
CA GLY A 536 -50.80 -42.18 46.42
C GLY A 536 -49.62 -41.23 46.22
N SER A 537 -49.91 -40.07 45.64
CA SER A 537 -48.93 -38.99 45.47
C SER A 537 -49.03 -37.97 46.61
N GLY A 538 -47.91 -37.66 47.25
CA GLY A 538 -47.80 -36.58 48.24
C GLY A 538 -47.36 -35.27 47.59
N ASN A 539 -47.84 -34.13 48.10
CA ASN A 539 -47.51 -32.81 47.57
C ASN A 539 -46.34 -32.19 48.34
N PHE A 540 -45.27 -31.84 47.63
CA PHE A 540 -44.09 -31.19 48.20
C PHE A 540 -43.92 -29.79 47.61
N TYR A 541 -43.33 -28.86 48.36
CA TYR A 541 -42.99 -27.55 47.83
C TYR A 541 -42.04 -27.69 46.64
N ARG A 542 -42.33 -26.96 45.57
CA ARG A 542 -41.65 -27.11 44.29
C ARG A 542 -40.26 -26.47 44.38
N PRO A 543 -39.16 -27.17 44.05
CA PRO A 543 -37.85 -26.52 43.96
C PRO A 543 -37.91 -25.37 42.95
N VAL A 544 -37.36 -24.20 43.29
CA VAL A 544 -37.43 -23.05 42.39
C VAL A 544 -36.47 -23.26 41.22
N ALA A 545 -36.99 -23.74 40.08
CA ALA A 545 -36.86 -23.07 38.78
C ALA A 545 -37.68 -23.79 37.67
N PRO A 546 -38.41 -23.05 36.80
CA PRO A 546 -39.31 -23.63 35.80
C PRO A 546 -38.75 -23.63 34.36
N THR A 547 -37.43 -23.66 34.16
CA THR A 547 -36.82 -23.60 32.83
C THR A 547 -35.78 -24.69 32.65
N GLY A 548 -35.73 -25.31 31.46
CA GLY A 548 -34.94 -26.52 31.14
C GLY A 548 -33.41 -26.37 31.18
N ASN A 549 -32.86 -25.84 32.26
CA ASN A 549 -31.44 -25.68 32.52
C ASN A 549 -30.96 -26.77 33.52
N PRO A 550 -30.00 -27.63 33.15
CA PRO A 550 -29.47 -28.69 34.02
C PRO A 550 -28.62 -28.18 35.21
N LEU A 551 -28.55 -26.85 35.42
CA LEU A 551 -27.79 -26.17 36.47
C LEU A 551 -28.67 -25.64 37.62
N GLN A 552 -29.89 -26.16 37.81
CA GLN A 552 -30.83 -25.66 38.82
C GLN A 552 -31.16 -26.69 39.92
N PRO A 553 -31.48 -26.24 41.17
CA PRO A 553 -31.73 -27.13 42.32
C PRO A 553 -32.95 -28.03 42.14
N GLY A 554 -32.87 -29.28 42.59
CA GLY A 554 -33.95 -30.27 42.46
C GLY A 554 -34.03 -31.26 43.62
N PHE A 555 -34.97 -32.21 43.56
CA PHE A 555 -35.04 -33.30 44.55
C PHE A 555 -33.84 -34.24 44.38
N SER A 556 -33.06 -34.38 45.44
CA SER A 556 -31.84 -35.19 45.51
C SER A 556 -32.11 -36.63 45.92
N SER A 557 -33.15 -36.86 46.72
CA SER A 557 -33.62 -38.20 47.07
C SER A 557 -35.11 -38.18 47.42
N ILE A 558 -35.80 -39.29 47.16
CA ILE A 558 -37.21 -39.51 47.52
C ILE A 558 -37.28 -40.83 48.26
N THR A 559 -37.72 -40.78 49.52
CA THR A 559 -38.03 -41.96 50.32
C THR A 559 -39.52 -42.24 50.20
N PRO A 560 -39.93 -43.42 49.67
CA PRO A 560 -41.35 -43.77 49.55
C PRO A 560 -42.06 -43.85 50.90
N ALA A 561 -43.38 -43.68 50.89
CA ALA A 561 -44.21 -43.93 52.05
C ALA A 561 -44.30 -45.42 52.36
N THR A 562 -44.48 -45.76 53.64
CA THR A 562 -44.89 -47.11 54.05
C THR A 562 -46.41 -47.17 54.14
N ASP A 563 -47.01 -48.30 53.77
CA ASP A 563 -48.46 -48.47 53.75
C ASP A 563 -49.05 -48.57 55.16
N ASN A 564 -50.30 -48.12 55.32
CA ASN A 564 -51.11 -48.44 56.48
C ASN A 564 -51.49 -49.93 56.42
N ILE A 565 -51.30 -50.66 57.52
CA ILE A 565 -51.62 -52.08 57.63
C ILE A 565 -52.82 -52.23 58.55
N ILE A 566 -53.91 -52.78 58.03
CA ILE A 566 -55.12 -53.09 58.80
C ILE A 566 -55.19 -54.61 58.96
N THR A 567 -54.97 -55.12 60.16
CA THR A 567 -55.04 -56.55 60.44
C THR A 567 -56.39 -56.88 61.06
N ARG A 568 -57.16 -57.76 60.41
CA ARG A 568 -58.38 -58.34 60.99
C ARG A 568 -58.00 -59.58 61.79
N ASN A 569 -58.17 -59.50 63.10
CA ASN A 569 -57.86 -60.60 64.00
C ASN A 569 -58.99 -61.65 63.97
N ALA A 570 -58.66 -62.90 64.31
CA ALA A 570 -59.61 -64.01 64.31
C ALA A 570 -60.76 -63.84 65.32
N ASP A 571 -60.62 -62.94 66.29
CA ASP A 571 -61.63 -62.58 67.29
C ASP A 571 -62.65 -61.53 66.80
N GLY A 572 -62.52 -61.07 65.55
CA GLY A 572 -63.40 -60.06 64.95
C GLY A 572 -62.96 -58.61 65.18
N THR A 573 -61.86 -58.37 65.89
CA THR A 573 -61.29 -57.02 66.09
C THR A 573 -60.37 -56.61 64.95
N THR A 574 -60.23 -55.29 64.72
CA THR A 574 -59.30 -54.73 63.72
C THR A 574 -58.21 -53.92 64.39
N THR A 575 -56.96 -54.22 64.10
CA THR A 575 -55.81 -53.37 64.49
C THR A 575 -55.30 -52.62 63.28
N VAL A 576 -54.94 -51.35 63.46
CA VAL A 576 -54.44 -50.49 62.37
C VAL A 576 -53.06 -49.99 62.75
N THR A 577 -52.05 -50.37 61.98
CA THR A 577 -50.71 -49.80 62.04
C THR A 577 -50.60 -48.73 60.98
N GLN A 578 -50.45 -47.48 61.39
CA GLN A 578 -50.30 -46.37 60.47
C GLN A 578 -48.91 -46.39 59.82
N GLY A 579 -48.87 -46.26 58.50
CA GLY A 579 -47.67 -46.10 57.70
C GLY A 579 -47.10 -44.69 57.81
N THR A 580 -45.85 -44.53 57.41
CA THR A 580 -45.11 -43.27 57.45
C THR A 580 -45.20 -42.57 56.10
N LEU A 581 -45.41 -41.25 56.09
CA LEU A 581 -45.37 -40.45 54.87
C LEU A 581 -43.97 -40.48 54.24
N GLY A 582 -43.92 -40.46 52.91
CA GLY A 582 -42.67 -40.36 52.18
C GLY A 582 -42.04 -38.99 52.35
N THR A 583 -40.71 -38.92 52.26
CA THR A 583 -39.95 -37.68 52.41
C THR A 583 -39.17 -37.39 51.12
N ALA A 584 -39.12 -36.13 50.68
CA ALA A 584 -38.31 -35.70 49.55
C ALA A 584 -37.27 -34.67 50.00
N THR A 585 -35.99 -34.93 49.76
CA THR A 585 -34.89 -33.98 50.07
C THR A 585 -34.50 -33.21 48.83
N THR A 586 -34.14 -31.93 48.95
CA THR A 586 -33.65 -31.10 47.84
C THR A 586 -32.16 -30.78 48.03
N SER A 587 -31.38 -30.69 46.94
CA SER A 587 -29.98 -30.25 47.01
C SER A 587 -29.56 -29.41 45.80
N LEU A 588 -28.47 -28.66 45.95
CA LEU A 588 -27.81 -27.94 44.84
C LEU A 588 -27.19 -28.92 43.82
N PRO A 589 -27.10 -28.54 42.53
CA PRO A 589 -26.38 -29.32 41.52
C PRO A 589 -24.90 -29.45 41.86
N SER A 590 -24.32 -30.63 41.60
CA SER A 590 -22.88 -30.89 41.79
C SER A 590 -21.97 -30.06 40.89
N LEU A 591 -22.51 -29.41 39.84
CA LEU A 591 -21.79 -28.51 38.94
C LEU A 591 -21.38 -27.16 39.57
N TYR A 592 -21.96 -26.79 40.72
CA TYR A 592 -21.44 -25.69 41.55
C TYR A 592 -20.26 -26.12 42.45
N GLN A 593 -19.85 -27.40 42.39
CA GLN A 593 -18.63 -27.83 43.04
C GLN A 593 -17.46 -27.38 42.19
N PHE A 594 -16.79 -26.33 42.65
CA PHE A 594 -15.52 -25.86 42.13
C PHE A 594 -14.51 -27.02 41.99
N PRO A 595 -13.52 -26.89 41.08
CA PRO A 595 -12.54 -27.94 40.83
C PRO A 595 -11.84 -28.35 42.12
N LYS A 596 -12.21 -29.51 42.67
CA LYS A 596 -11.49 -30.21 43.74
C LYS A 596 -10.30 -31.02 43.22
N ARG A 597 -10.05 -30.98 41.91
CA ARG A 597 -9.01 -31.74 41.19
C ARG A 597 -8.11 -30.79 40.43
N LEU A 598 -6.87 -31.19 40.21
CA LEU A 598 -5.91 -30.45 39.39
C LEU A 598 -6.36 -30.44 37.93
N LEU A 599 -6.58 -29.24 37.40
CA LEU A 599 -6.82 -28.95 35.99
C LEU A 599 -5.61 -28.15 35.49
N ALA A 600 -4.92 -28.65 34.47
CA ALA A 600 -3.77 -27.96 33.88
C ALA A 600 -3.94 -27.84 32.36
N SER A 601 -3.52 -26.72 31.82
CA SER A 601 -3.51 -26.39 30.39
C SER A 601 -2.14 -25.82 30.03
N LEU A 602 -1.52 -26.38 29.00
CA LEU A 602 -0.25 -25.94 28.46
C LEU A 602 -0.49 -25.45 27.03
N GLN A 603 -0.17 -24.20 26.76
CA GLN A 603 -0.21 -23.59 25.43
C GLN A 603 1.20 -23.16 25.03
N ALA A 604 1.70 -23.76 23.95
CA ALA A 604 2.95 -23.36 23.32
C ALA A 604 2.66 -23.08 21.83
N GLN A 605 3.04 -21.89 21.37
CA GLN A 605 2.76 -21.46 20.01
C GLN A 605 3.96 -20.67 19.47
N VAL A 606 4.37 -21.00 18.23
CA VAL A 606 5.31 -20.17 17.46
C VAL A 606 4.56 -19.69 16.23
N GLN A 607 4.54 -18.37 16.04
CA GLN A 607 3.97 -17.72 14.88
C GLN A 607 5.10 -17.02 14.12
N SER A 608 5.32 -17.42 12.87
CA SER A 608 6.26 -16.76 11.97
C SER A 608 5.50 -16.14 10.80
N GLY A 609 5.72 -14.86 10.57
CA GLY A 609 5.19 -14.10 9.45
C GLY A 609 6.32 -13.50 8.63
N ASN A 610 6.28 -13.70 7.32
CA ASN A 610 7.24 -13.11 6.38
C ASN A 610 6.47 -12.41 5.27
N ALA A 611 6.78 -11.14 5.04
CA ALA A 611 6.29 -10.38 3.91
C ALA A 611 7.47 -9.80 3.14
N LYS A 612 7.43 -9.93 1.81
CA LYS A 612 8.42 -9.36 0.90
C LYS A 612 7.69 -8.63 -0.22
N ILE A 613 7.99 -7.35 -0.38
CA ILE A 613 7.51 -6.52 -1.48
C ILE A 613 8.71 -6.21 -2.36
N LEU A 614 8.61 -6.55 -3.64
CA LEU A 614 9.61 -6.24 -4.66
C LEU A 614 8.98 -5.35 -5.72
N THR A 615 9.58 -4.19 -5.95
CA THR A 615 9.15 -3.25 -6.98
C THR A 615 10.35 -2.90 -7.86
N ASP A 616 10.19 -2.98 -9.18
CA ASP A 616 11.26 -2.81 -10.17
C ASP A 616 10.88 -1.84 -11.32
N PRO A 617 10.58 -0.57 -11.03
CA PRO A 617 10.29 0.42 -12.07
C PRO A 617 11.56 0.78 -12.85
N THR A 618 11.39 0.93 -14.17
CA THR A 618 12.41 1.49 -15.05
C THR A 618 11.89 2.78 -15.64
N LEU A 619 12.66 3.86 -15.51
CA LEU A 619 12.28 5.21 -15.90
C LEU A 619 13.26 5.75 -16.93
N ILE A 620 12.77 6.21 -18.07
CA ILE A 620 13.61 6.92 -19.04
C ILE A 620 13.47 8.41 -18.74
N VAL A 621 14.59 9.07 -18.47
CA VAL A 621 14.63 10.49 -18.11
C VAL A 621 15.72 11.18 -18.92
N GLN A 622 15.42 12.37 -19.43
CA GLN A 622 16.38 13.20 -20.16
C GLN A 622 17.28 13.97 -19.19
N GLU A 623 18.48 14.32 -19.61
CA GLU A 623 19.38 15.18 -18.85
C GLU A 623 18.73 16.52 -18.47
N GLY A 624 18.86 16.88 -17.19
CA GLY A 624 18.26 18.07 -16.59
C GLY A 624 16.79 17.95 -16.23
N GLN A 625 16.16 16.80 -16.47
CA GLN A 625 14.73 16.55 -16.22
C GLN A 625 14.47 15.68 -14.99
N GLN A 626 13.22 15.66 -14.55
CA GLN A 626 12.73 14.88 -13.43
C GLN A 626 11.54 14.03 -13.85
N ALA A 627 11.46 12.80 -13.33
CA ALA A 627 10.34 11.89 -13.50
C ALA A 627 9.75 11.50 -12.15
N LEU A 628 8.42 11.50 -12.07
CA LEU A 628 7.65 11.07 -10.91
C LEU A 628 6.79 9.87 -11.29
N VAL A 629 6.84 8.82 -10.48
CA VAL A 629 5.97 7.64 -10.62
C VAL A 629 5.22 7.39 -9.33
N ASN A 630 3.90 7.30 -9.43
CA ASN A 630 3.02 6.96 -8.33
C ASN A 630 2.32 5.63 -8.63
N LEU A 631 2.71 4.58 -7.91
CA LEU A 631 2.07 3.28 -7.91
C LEU A 631 1.36 3.09 -6.57
N THR A 632 0.23 3.78 -6.42
CA THR A 632 -0.51 3.90 -5.15
C THR A 632 -1.95 3.44 -5.28
N GLN A 633 -2.52 2.94 -4.18
CA GLN A 633 -3.94 2.66 -3.98
C GLN A 633 -4.52 3.63 -2.93
N GLU A 634 -5.82 3.93 -3.00
CA GLU A 634 -6.48 4.76 -2.00
C GLU A 634 -7.02 3.90 -0.85
N VAL A 635 -6.71 4.28 0.39
CA VAL A 635 -7.28 3.71 1.62
C VAL A 635 -7.93 4.80 2.46
N VAL A 636 -8.88 4.44 3.32
CA VAL A 636 -9.46 5.38 4.29
C VAL A 636 -8.47 5.56 5.43
N GLY A 637 -7.75 6.69 5.44
CA GLY A 637 -6.77 7.00 6.47
C GLY A 637 -7.39 7.65 7.71
N ASN A 638 -8.47 8.42 7.52
CA ASN A 638 -9.11 9.17 8.59
C ASN A 638 -10.63 9.32 8.34
N ILE A 639 -11.39 9.50 9.42
CA ILE A 639 -12.84 9.72 9.39
C ILE A 639 -13.14 10.94 10.25
N THR A 640 -13.60 12.02 9.60
CA THR A 640 -14.00 13.24 10.29
C THR A 640 -15.51 13.27 10.46
N LEU A 641 -15.96 13.58 11.68
CA LEU A 641 -17.37 13.84 11.98
C LEU A 641 -17.57 15.35 12.15
N GLN A 642 -18.56 15.89 11.44
CA GLN A 642 -19.05 17.25 11.66
C GLN A 642 -20.49 17.18 12.12
N THR A 643 -20.73 17.49 13.39
CA THR A 643 -22.09 17.62 13.93
C THR A 643 -22.52 19.07 13.84
N THR A 644 -23.57 19.33 13.07
CA THR A 644 -24.24 20.63 13.00
C THR A 644 -25.55 20.54 13.77
N ASP A 645 -25.63 21.27 14.88
CA ASP A 645 -26.86 21.38 15.67
C ASP A 645 -27.68 22.57 15.19
N ASN A 646 -28.85 22.30 14.61
CA ASN A 646 -29.83 23.31 14.27
C ASN A 646 -31.05 23.21 15.21
N SER A 647 -31.84 24.28 15.29
CA SER A 647 -33.06 24.36 16.11
C SER A 647 -34.15 23.32 15.78
N GLY A 648 -33.99 22.54 14.70
CA GLY A 648 -34.85 21.42 14.32
C GLY A 648 -34.23 20.02 14.46
N GLY A 649 -33.02 19.89 15.03
CA GLY A 649 -32.33 18.61 15.23
C GLY A 649 -30.83 18.66 14.96
N SER A 650 -30.12 17.63 15.40
CA SER A 650 -28.69 17.45 15.17
C SER A 650 -28.43 16.64 13.89
N ARG A 651 -27.63 17.18 12.95
CA ARG A 651 -27.16 16.47 11.76
C ARG A 651 -25.68 16.18 11.92
N THR A 652 -25.29 14.92 11.93
CA THR A 652 -23.87 14.52 11.87
C THR A 652 -23.51 14.11 10.45
N GLU A 653 -22.57 14.83 9.85
CA GLU A 653 -21.95 14.51 8.58
C GLU A 653 -20.64 13.75 8.80
N LYS A 654 -20.44 12.70 8.00
CA LYS A 654 -19.29 11.81 8.12
C LYS A 654 -18.49 11.85 6.82
N THR A 655 -17.28 12.37 6.90
CA THR A 655 -16.36 12.49 5.75
C THR A 655 -15.24 11.48 5.88
N PHE A 656 -15.07 10.65 4.85
CA PHE A 656 -13.97 9.70 4.77
C PHE A 656 -12.80 10.36 4.03
N GLU A 657 -11.69 10.58 4.73
CA GLU A 657 -10.47 11.12 4.14
C GLU A 657 -9.65 9.95 3.56
N LYS A 658 -9.43 10.01 2.25
CA LYS A 658 -8.67 9.01 1.53
C LYS A 658 -7.19 9.38 1.51
N GLN A 659 -6.35 8.41 1.85
CA GLN A 659 -4.90 8.52 1.78
C GLN A 659 -4.37 7.56 0.70
N LYS A 660 -3.40 8.02 -0.10
CA LYS A 660 -2.72 7.19 -1.09
C LYS A 660 -1.61 6.39 -0.42
N VAL A 661 -1.63 5.07 -0.59
CA VAL A 661 -0.60 4.16 -0.08
C VAL A 661 0.01 3.35 -1.22
N GLY A 662 1.33 3.25 -1.27
CA GLY A 662 2.06 2.49 -2.30
C GLY A 662 3.45 3.07 -2.54
N LEU A 663 3.96 2.96 -3.76
CA LEU A 663 5.26 3.52 -4.14
C LEU A 663 5.09 4.89 -4.80
N THR A 664 5.75 5.91 -4.26
CA THR A 664 6.04 7.17 -4.94
C THR A 664 7.53 7.24 -5.19
N LEU A 665 7.94 7.21 -6.46
CA LEU A 665 9.34 7.27 -6.88
C LEU A 665 9.60 8.57 -7.63
N ASN A 666 10.48 9.39 -7.07
CA ASN A 666 10.98 10.58 -7.73
C ASN A 666 12.44 10.38 -8.17
N VAL A 667 12.73 10.59 -9.46
CA VAL A 667 14.08 10.50 -10.03
C VAL A 667 14.39 11.78 -10.79
N LYS A 668 15.51 12.43 -10.48
CA LYS A 668 16.00 13.62 -11.18
C LYS A 668 17.38 13.34 -11.77
N ILE A 669 17.56 13.66 -13.05
CA ILE A 669 18.86 13.60 -13.72
C ILE A 669 19.42 15.00 -13.78
N GLU A 670 20.56 15.22 -13.15
CA GLU A 670 21.24 16.52 -13.17
C GLU A 670 22.11 16.65 -14.41
N ARG A 671 22.96 15.66 -14.67
CA ARG A 671 23.93 15.70 -15.76
C ARG A 671 24.33 14.30 -16.25
N ILE A 672 24.63 14.17 -17.54
CA ILE A 672 25.18 12.95 -18.16
C ILE A 672 26.50 13.30 -18.84
N ASP A 673 27.61 12.88 -18.24
CA ASP A 673 28.95 13.19 -18.74
C ASP A 673 29.40 12.28 -19.89
N ASP A 674 30.31 12.79 -20.71
CA ASP A 674 30.93 12.06 -21.85
C ASP A 674 31.73 10.84 -21.43
N ASN A 675 32.22 10.81 -20.19
CA ASN A 675 32.95 9.67 -19.63
C ASN A 675 32.02 8.55 -19.10
N GLY A 676 30.72 8.62 -19.40
CA GLY A 676 29.73 7.62 -19.03
C GLY A 676 29.30 7.68 -17.58
N PHE A 677 29.48 8.82 -16.90
CA PHE A 677 28.95 9.03 -15.55
C PHE A 677 27.62 9.80 -15.61
N VAL A 678 26.69 9.39 -14.75
CA VAL A 678 25.38 10.00 -14.59
C VAL A 678 25.29 10.56 -13.17
N SER A 679 25.06 11.87 -13.07
CA SER A 679 24.72 12.55 -11.83
C SER A 679 23.20 12.61 -11.69
N LEU A 680 22.66 11.96 -10.67
CA LEU A 680 21.23 11.84 -10.47
C LEU A 680 20.86 11.91 -8.98
N SER A 681 19.59 12.12 -8.67
CA SER A 681 19.06 11.98 -7.31
C SER A 681 17.75 11.20 -7.33
N VAL A 682 17.54 10.40 -6.28
CA VAL A 682 16.36 9.54 -6.14
C VAL A 682 15.77 9.72 -4.76
N ALA A 683 14.45 9.87 -4.72
CA ALA A 683 13.68 9.94 -3.49
C ALA A 683 12.47 8.99 -3.56
N PRO A 684 12.64 7.71 -3.20
CA PRO A 684 11.54 6.77 -3.11
C PRO A 684 10.83 6.88 -1.75
N THR A 685 9.50 6.87 -1.79
CA THR A 685 8.61 6.73 -0.63
C THR A 685 7.75 5.51 -0.83
N ILE A 686 7.74 4.60 0.14
CA ILE A 686 6.98 3.36 0.14
C ILE A 686 6.04 3.41 1.33
N SER A 687 4.75 3.29 1.07
CA SER A 687 3.72 3.21 2.10
C SER A 687 2.87 1.96 1.92
N ALA A 688 2.54 1.32 3.04
CA ALA A 688 1.76 0.09 3.05
C ALA A 688 0.74 0.10 4.21
N PRO A 689 -0.44 -0.50 4.02
CA PRO A 689 -1.37 -0.79 5.10
C PRO A 689 -0.70 -1.69 6.15
N SER A 690 -0.65 -1.25 7.40
CA SER A 690 -0.05 -1.98 8.53
C SER A 690 -1.09 -2.64 9.43
N GLY A 691 -2.34 -2.15 9.40
CA GLY A 691 -3.44 -2.67 10.20
C GLY A 691 -4.68 -1.82 10.03
N SER A 692 -5.71 -2.10 10.83
CA SER A 692 -6.93 -1.30 10.88
C SER A 692 -7.39 -1.10 12.31
N THR A 693 -7.89 0.08 12.62
CA THR A 693 -8.43 0.42 13.94
C THR A 693 -9.88 0.86 13.78
N ASP A 694 -10.77 0.36 14.64
CA ASP A 694 -12.12 0.90 14.74
C ASP A 694 -12.11 2.11 15.67
N THR A 695 -12.57 3.24 15.15
CA THR A 695 -12.66 4.50 15.89
C THR A 695 -14.00 4.67 16.62
N GLY A 696 -14.88 3.67 16.58
CA GLY A 696 -16.29 3.77 16.98
C GLY A 696 -17.15 4.48 15.93
N ASN A 697 -16.52 5.22 15.02
CA ASN A 697 -17.12 5.89 13.89
C ASN A 697 -16.82 5.16 12.58
N GLY A 698 -16.26 3.95 12.61
CA GLY A 698 -15.86 3.19 11.44
C GLY A 698 -14.37 2.83 11.44
N GLN A 699 -14.02 1.95 10.51
CA GLN A 699 -12.69 1.36 10.40
C GLN A 699 -11.77 2.26 9.58
N ILE A 700 -10.66 2.69 10.19
CA ILE A 700 -9.54 3.36 9.52
C ILE A 700 -8.40 2.37 9.29
N ILE A 701 -7.59 2.62 8.25
CA ILE A 701 -6.39 1.83 7.96
C ILE A 701 -5.16 2.58 8.45
N LEU A 702 -4.36 1.93 9.29
CA LEU A 702 -3.06 2.44 9.74
C LEU A 702 -2.03 2.27 8.62
N VAL A 703 -1.33 3.34 8.28
CA VAL A 703 -0.33 3.34 7.20
C VAL A 703 1.08 3.39 7.78
N SER A 704 1.94 2.49 7.34
CA SER A 704 3.39 2.57 7.57
C SER A 704 4.02 3.22 6.34
N GLU A 705 4.83 4.25 6.53
CA GLU A 705 5.55 4.94 5.46
C GLU A 705 7.05 4.87 5.71
N ARG A 706 7.80 4.66 4.62
CA ARG A 706 9.27 4.64 4.60
C ARG A 706 9.73 5.49 3.44
N SER A 707 10.53 6.51 3.71
CA SER A 707 11.05 7.43 2.71
C SER A 707 12.58 7.49 2.77
N LEU A 708 13.19 7.70 1.61
CA LEU A 708 14.64 7.88 1.46
C LEU A 708 14.88 9.07 0.53
N THR A 709 15.97 9.81 0.76
CA THR A 709 16.45 10.85 -0.16
C THR A 709 17.94 10.61 -0.37
N SER A 710 18.36 10.28 -1.60
CA SER A 710 19.77 9.95 -1.88
C SER A 710 20.71 11.16 -1.87
N GLY A 711 20.17 12.38 -2.03
CA GLY A 711 20.97 13.54 -2.45
C GLY A 711 21.50 13.36 -3.87
N LEU A 712 22.51 14.15 -4.25
CA LEU A 712 23.18 14.03 -5.55
C LEU A 712 24.19 12.87 -5.49
N ILE A 713 23.99 11.88 -6.36
CA ILE A 713 24.85 10.70 -6.49
C ILE A 713 25.37 10.61 -7.91
N ARG A 714 26.60 10.14 -8.05
CA ARG A 714 27.28 10.00 -9.35
C ARG A 714 27.63 8.52 -9.57
N LEU A 715 27.11 7.95 -10.66
CA LEU A 715 27.27 6.54 -10.99
C LEU A 715 27.77 6.37 -12.41
N ARG A 716 28.54 5.32 -12.68
CA ARG A 716 28.90 4.95 -14.06
C ARG A 716 27.70 4.26 -14.73
N ASP A 717 27.62 4.36 -16.05
CA ASP A 717 26.72 3.59 -16.89
C ASP A 717 26.77 2.09 -16.56
N GLY A 718 25.60 1.50 -16.30
CA GLY A 718 25.42 0.10 -15.90
C GLY A 718 25.83 -0.24 -14.47
N GLN A 719 26.38 0.71 -13.70
CA GLN A 719 26.80 0.45 -12.31
C GLN A 719 25.61 0.44 -11.36
N THR A 720 25.43 -0.65 -10.63
CA THR A 720 24.43 -0.73 -9.57
C THR A 720 24.97 -0.16 -8.26
N LEU A 721 24.23 0.76 -7.64
CA LEU A 721 24.46 1.25 -6.29
C LEU A 721 23.33 0.79 -5.36
N ILE A 722 23.71 0.36 -4.16
CA ILE A 722 22.78 0.11 -3.07
C ILE A 722 22.73 1.39 -2.23
N LEU A 723 21.60 2.09 -2.26
CA LEU A 723 21.43 3.40 -1.63
C LEU A 723 21.17 3.33 -0.13
N SER A 724 20.46 2.30 0.30
CA SER A 724 20.02 2.18 1.69
C SER A 724 19.72 0.73 2.04
N GLY A 725 20.06 0.37 3.27
CA GLY A 725 19.74 -0.89 3.96
C GLY A 725 19.30 -0.54 5.37
N ILE A 726 18.19 0.20 5.52
CA ILE A 726 17.65 0.55 6.83
C ILE A 726 17.09 -0.74 7.43
N ILE A 727 17.77 -1.26 8.45
CA ILE A 727 17.36 -2.43 9.22
C ILE A 727 16.86 -1.92 10.56
N GLN A 728 15.60 -2.22 10.87
CA GLN A 728 15.04 -2.04 12.19
C GLN A 728 14.76 -3.43 12.77
N ASP A 729 15.50 -3.80 13.81
CA ASP A 729 15.29 -5.03 14.57
C ASP A 729 14.76 -4.67 15.96
N GLN A 730 13.65 -5.27 16.35
CA GLN A 730 13.00 -5.09 17.64
C GLN A 730 12.79 -6.46 18.27
N ASP A 731 13.56 -6.77 19.32
CA ASP A 731 13.32 -7.93 20.18
C ASP A 731 12.63 -7.47 21.46
N ARG A 732 11.39 -7.93 21.65
CA ARG A 732 10.59 -7.69 22.85
C ARG A 732 10.32 -9.02 23.54
N THR A 733 10.88 -9.20 24.73
CA THR A 733 10.55 -10.32 25.59
C THR A 733 9.75 -9.83 26.80
N SER A 734 8.54 -10.33 26.97
CA SER A 734 7.68 -10.11 28.13
C SER A 734 7.57 -11.38 28.95
N VAL A 735 7.91 -11.31 30.24
CA VAL A 735 7.82 -12.44 31.17
C VAL A 735 6.94 -12.05 32.34
N SER A 736 5.85 -12.79 32.52
CA SER A 736 5.00 -12.72 33.71
C SER A 736 5.22 -14.00 34.52
N LYS A 737 5.48 -13.91 35.82
CA LYS A 737 5.79 -15.08 36.65
C LYS A 737 5.22 -14.96 38.06
N ILE A 738 4.93 -16.11 38.66
CA ILE A 738 4.63 -16.20 40.09
C ILE A 738 5.94 -16.01 40.85
N PRO A 739 6.03 -15.07 41.81
CA PRO A 739 7.22 -14.90 42.64
C PRO A 739 7.61 -16.21 43.33
N ILE A 740 8.91 -16.46 43.52
CA ILE A 740 9.50 -17.67 44.10
C ILE A 740 9.35 -18.90 43.18
N LEU A 741 8.13 -19.33 42.86
CA LEU A 741 7.86 -20.54 42.07
C LEU A 741 8.34 -20.42 40.62
N GLY A 742 8.24 -19.24 40.02
CA GLY A 742 8.73 -18.97 38.66
C GLY A 742 10.25 -18.91 38.53
N ASP A 743 10.98 -18.81 39.66
CA ASP A 743 12.44 -18.73 39.72
C ASP A 743 13.11 -20.07 40.05
N LEU A 744 12.33 -21.12 40.32
CA LEU A 744 12.86 -22.45 40.58
C LEU A 744 13.55 -23.03 39.32
N PRO A 745 14.76 -23.59 39.44
CA PRO A 745 15.40 -24.28 38.32
C PRO A 745 14.55 -25.50 37.90
N LEU A 746 14.61 -25.85 36.62
CA LEU A 746 13.91 -26.97 35.97
C LEU A 746 12.37 -26.86 35.88
N ILE A 747 11.69 -26.39 36.93
CA ILE A 747 10.22 -26.35 37.00
C ILE A 747 9.62 -24.93 36.92
N GLY A 748 10.44 -23.89 37.07
CA GLY A 748 9.97 -22.49 37.05
C GLY A 748 9.30 -22.07 35.74
N SER A 749 9.57 -22.77 34.62
CA SER A 749 8.90 -22.53 33.34
C SER A 749 7.39 -22.84 33.36
N LEU A 750 6.92 -23.70 34.28
CA LEU A 750 5.50 -24.02 34.47
C LEU A 750 4.74 -22.93 35.24
N PHE A 751 5.46 -22.02 35.90
CA PHE A 751 4.91 -20.95 36.74
C PHE A 751 5.12 -19.55 36.15
N ARG A 752 5.50 -19.49 34.86
CA ARG A 752 5.70 -18.25 34.12
C ARG A 752 5.09 -18.32 32.72
N LYS A 753 4.73 -17.16 32.19
CA LYS A 753 4.37 -16.92 30.80
C LYS A 753 5.51 -16.14 30.15
N THR A 754 5.95 -16.58 28.97
CA THR A 754 6.97 -15.90 28.18
C THR A 754 6.41 -15.63 26.80
N ASN A 755 6.30 -14.35 26.44
CA ASN A 755 6.03 -13.88 25.08
C ASN A 755 7.31 -13.23 24.55
N ARG A 756 7.88 -13.79 23.49
CA ARG A 756 9.04 -13.22 22.80
C ARG A 756 8.62 -12.86 21.38
N SER A 757 8.66 -11.59 21.04
CA SER A 757 8.39 -11.07 19.71
C SER A 757 9.67 -10.48 19.15
N ASN A 758 10.17 -11.05 18.06
CA ASN A 758 11.23 -10.48 17.26
C ASN A 758 10.60 -9.95 15.95
N GLN A 759 10.76 -8.67 15.69
CA GLN A 759 10.31 -8.03 14.46
C GLN A 759 11.51 -7.40 13.77
N ARG A 760 11.76 -7.80 12.52
CA ARG A 760 12.81 -7.24 11.68
C ARG A 760 12.23 -6.67 10.40
N ASN A 761 12.39 -5.37 10.21
CA ASN A 761 11.99 -4.64 9.01
C ASN A 761 13.25 -4.19 8.25
N GLU A 762 13.30 -4.43 6.94
CA GLU A 762 14.46 -4.10 6.10
C GLU A 762 14.01 -3.51 4.77
N VAL A 763 14.50 -2.32 4.41
CA VAL A 763 14.30 -1.72 3.08
C VAL A 763 15.62 -1.59 2.36
N ILE A 764 15.69 -2.21 1.19
CA ILE A 764 16.83 -2.15 0.29
C ILE A 764 16.42 -1.44 -0.99
N VAL A 765 17.15 -0.39 -1.37
CA VAL A 765 16.97 0.30 -2.65
C VAL A 765 18.23 0.14 -3.48
N LEU A 766 18.11 -0.54 -4.61
CA LEU A 766 19.16 -0.65 -5.62
C LEU A 766 18.82 0.24 -6.80
N LEU A 767 19.85 0.86 -7.37
CA LEU A 767 19.73 1.83 -8.43
C LEU A 767 20.77 1.52 -9.50
N THR A 768 20.34 1.41 -10.75
CA THR A 768 21.23 1.19 -11.90
C THR A 768 20.85 2.14 -13.03
N PRO A 769 21.66 3.17 -13.32
CA PRO A 769 21.47 4.00 -14.51
C PRO A 769 22.06 3.29 -15.73
N GLN A 770 21.38 3.42 -16.87
CA GLN A 770 21.86 2.98 -18.17
C GLN A 770 21.67 4.08 -19.20
N ILE A 771 22.77 4.60 -19.74
CA ILE A 771 22.74 5.67 -20.74
C ILE A 771 22.15 5.09 -22.03
N MET A 772 21.15 5.76 -22.58
CA MET A 772 20.55 5.35 -23.85
C MET A 772 21.42 5.84 -24.99
N ASP A 773 21.83 4.91 -25.84
CA ASP A 773 22.44 5.23 -27.12
C ASP A 773 21.32 5.46 -28.16
N ASP A 774 21.31 6.64 -28.78
CA ASP A 774 20.34 7.08 -29.81
C ASP A 774 20.89 6.82 -31.23
N SER A 775 22.01 6.10 -31.38
CA SER A 775 22.51 5.68 -32.68
C SER A 775 21.60 4.64 -33.32
N GLU A 776 21.53 4.60 -34.65
CA GLU A 776 20.68 3.66 -35.42
C GLU A 776 20.97 2.18 -35.12
N ASN A 777 22.08 1.89 -34.44
CA ASN A 777 22.53 0.56 -34.03
C ASN A 777 22.25 0.24 -32.56
N SER A 778 21.51 1.08 -31.84
CA SER A 778 21.28 0.85 -30.41
C SER A 778 20.32 -0.31 -30.17
N SER A 779 20.73 -1.22 -29.28
CA SER A 779 19.88 -2.30 -28.77
C SER A 779 18.63 -1.79 -28.04
N TYR A 780 18.58 -0.49 -27.72
CA TYR A 780 17.45 0.22 -27.11
C TYR A 780 16.52 0.88 -28.15
N GLY A 781 16.74 0.66 -29.45
CA GLY A 781 15.68 0.77 -30.46
C GLY A 781 14.53 -0.16 -30.08
N TYR A 782 13.57 0.36 -29.32
CA TYR A 782 12.28 -0.23 -28.92
C TYR A 782 12.20 -1.76 -28.74
N ASN A 783 13.24 -2.43 -28.25
CA ASN A 783 13.15 -3.86 -27.93
C ASN A 783 12.76 -4.03 -26.46
N TYR A 784 11.47 -3.80 -26.17
CA TYR A 784 10.85 -4.29 -24.95
C TYR A 784 11.08 -5.80 -24.87
N ASN A 785 11.80 -6.26 -23.84
CA ASN A 785 11.98 -7.69 -23.55
C ASN A 785 10.97 -8.05 -22.44
N PRO A 786 9.73 -8.45 -22.78
CA PRO A 786 8.72 -8.80 -21.79
C PRO A 786 9.22 -9.91 -20.87
N SER A 787 8.74 -9.87 -19.62
CA SER A 787 8.91 -11.00 -18.70
C SER A 787 8.38 -12.29 -19.33
N PRO A 788 8.86 -13.48 -18.92
CA PRO A 788 8.44 -14.75 -19.52
C PRO A 788 6.91 -14.95 -19.55
N GLU A 789 6.20 -14.45 -18.54
CA GLU A 789 4.74 -14.47 -18.43
C GLU A 789 4.08 -13.56 -19.46
N VAL A 790 4.63 -12.36 -19.68
CA VAL A 790 4.12 -11.42 -20.70
C VAL A 790 4.43 -11.93 -22.10
N ARG A 791 5.59 -12.59 -22.33
CA ARG A 791 5.88 -13.31 -23.58
C ARG A 791 4.82 -14.36 -23.88
N GLN A 792 4.48 -15.21 -22.90
CA GLN A 792 3.45 -16.23 -23.08
C GLN A 792 2.08 -15.64 -23.40
N ILE A 793 1.73 -14.48 -22.84
CA ILE A 793 0.48 -13.77 -23.14
C ILE A 793 0.51 -13.17 -24.55
N LEU A 794 1.64 -12.61 -24.98
CA LEU A 794 1.83 -12.03 -26.31
C LEU A 794 1.87 -13.10 -27.41
N GLU A 795 2.57 -14.21 -27.16
CA GLU A 795 2.61 -15.39 -28.04
C GLU A 795 1.23 -16.06 -28.14
N ARG A 796 0.50 -16.16 -27.02
CA ARG A 796 -0.90 -16.65 -27.01
C ARG A 796 -1.85 -15.71 -27.78
N ARG A 797 -1.49 -14.44 -27.94
CA ARG A 797 -2.20 -13.46 -28.79
C ARG A 797 -1.63 -13.36 -30.22
N GLY A 798 -0.69 -14.22 -30.60
CA GLY A 798 -0.15 -14.32 -31.96
C GLY A 798 0.87 -13.24 -32.34
N LEU A 799 1.45 -12.53 -31.37
CA LEU A 799 2.47 -11.51 -31.61
C LEU A 799 3.87 -12.11 -31.43
N ASN A 800 4.66 -12.14 -32.50
CA ASN A 800 6.05 -12.63 -32.48
C ASN A 800 6.93 -11.70 -31.66
N THR A 801 7.58 -12.22 -30.62
CA THR A 801 8.65 -11.49 -29.89
C THR A 801 10.01 -11.80 -30.51
N PRO A 802 10.96 -10.85 -30.54
CA PRO A 802 12.28 -11.08 -31.11
C PRO A 802 12.99 -12.21 -30.35
N LYS A 803 13.53 -13.17 -31.11
CA LYS A 803 14.42 -14.21 -30.59
C LYS A 803 15.80 -13.58 -30.37
N ARG A 804 16.39 -13.98 -29.24
CA ARG A 804 17.67 -13.50 -28.72
C ARG A 804 18.81 -13.65 -29.70
#